data_AF-A0A291QW71-F1
#
_entry.id   AF-A0A291QW71-F1
#
_cell.length_a   1.000
_cell.length_b   1.000
_cell.length_c   1.000
_cell.angle_alpha   90.00
_cell.angle_beta   90.00
_cell.angle_gamma   90.00
#
_symmetry.space_group_name_H-M   'P 1'
#
loop_
_entity.id
_entity.type
_entity.pdbx_description
1 polymer ?
#
loop_
_entity_poly.entity_id
_entity_poly.type
_entity_poly.pdbx_seq_one_letter_code
_entity_poly.pdbx_strand_id
1 'polypeptide(L)'
;MNYNELVAELKRLGVTPPDTYRASLYLDYLQAAQQYFSSAAGMNIPANNYNFVRSAVRSTNLLNEMAEVFDLYIGAAVEQALFVNAGNNWDYAQFFNNVILGNNYAANLAAFRNTYTVSTTALQLVDQHFRNNIREACTRVFNDRPSIATFYEQIYNRAIIVRSLKKIKSSGSDFHKGGKQVLILTYLGSYEGLDDEGQQAIFYADYKLVYKPSDIELDCLIAGKSGVVNAIHDNFMNRSLFEIYNERLRIYKAANPAFDGLPVTTYGILPMVYQSIHGGGPPLPVRNAYGYIEYLNHDLNGAWIQFFGYYPYAQSDYLIFKSLDKNQIINDFYRTVGAMTAIACTFSIQDLHLENLRVKNYLPYFIDMEISLTKPTDIIENTVLISNALGDAIGGINGICLEAQKMVWEVNDPTNTGRNLGLDYTAVPEFCENRLWEWANVAYYKRNIPVNENVLQSGFDQGMLILKEAQGNNDFNAWFNRIQDVVVRYIPFPTAYFKNNFIATYYLSPQNATGNTAMATLLQTALTDKFNNYQAPANPNFLVLNGAQCLTDLLALDIPIYYYRVGMQDILDSDGNQVQIPATIQIDNNNPPPATVQQNVNIGRNTFLANIPPFAIIQAQQLNILTTPLLFLQRKLALSNSISDGLDDAIKNPTLVIPINN
;
A
#
# COMPACT_ATOMS: atom_id res chain seq x y z
N MET A 1 -25.74 -22.51 21.01
CA MET A 1 -24.32 -22.17 21.15
C MET A 1 -24.14 -21.26 22.36
N ASN A 2 -23.46 -21.72 23.41
CA ASN A 2 -23.04 -20.89 24.54
C ASN A 2 -21.58 -20.39 24.34
N TYR A 3 -21.08 -19.55 25.25
CA TYR A 3 -19.74 -18.98 25.16
C TYR A 3 -18.62 -20.04 25.15
N ASN A 4 -18.72 -21.08 25.98
CA ASN A 4 -17.70 -22.14 26.03
C ASN A 4 -17.66 -22.94 24.72
N GLU A 5 -18.83 -23.19 24.11
CA GLU A 5 -18.93 -23.82 22.80
C GLU A 5 -18.31 -22.95 21.70
N LEU A 6 -18.53 -21.63 21.75
CA LEU A 6 -17.91 -20.67 20.84
C LEU A 6 -16.38 -20.66 20.95
N VAL A 7 -15.85 -20.58 22.17
CA VAL A 7 -14.40 -20.64 22.42
C VAL A 7 -13.80 -21.96 21.94
N ALA A 8 -14.49 -23.09 22.19
CA ALA A 8 -14.04 -24.39 21.73
C ALA A 8 -14.00 -24.47 20.21
N GLU A 9 -14.98 -23.89 19.52
CA GLU A 9 -15.07 -23.88 18.07
C GLU A 9 -14.00 -22.96 17.44
N LEU A 10 -13.80 -21.76 17.96
CA LEU A 10 -12.71 -20.87 17.52
C LEU A 10 -11.33 -21.53 17.71
N LYS A 11 -11.13 -22.21 18.84
CA LYS A 11 -9.91 -23.00 19.09
C LYS A 11 -9.76 -24.16 18.11
N ARG A 12 -10.85 -24.83 17.74
CA ARG A 12 -10.86 -25.90 16.70
C ARG A 12 -10.49 -25.34 15.33
N LEU A 13 -10.91 -24.12 15.01
CA LEU A 13 -10.50 -23.40 13.80
C LEU A 13 -9.05 -22.90 13.87
N GLY A 14 -8.48 -22.80 15.07
CA GLY A 14 -7.17 -22.21 15.32
C GLY A 14 -7.18 -20.69 15.20
N VAL A 15 -8.33 -20.06 15.41
CA VAL A 15 -8.55 -18.62 15.25
C VAL A 15 -8.55 -17.92 16.62
N THR A 16 -7.88 -16.79 16.69
CA THR A 16 -7.85 -15.85 17.82
C THR A 16 -8.40 -14.52 17.32
N PRO A 17 -9.73 -14.33 17.29
CA PRO A 17 -10.34 -13.11 16.78
C PRO A 17 -10.05 -11.91 17.70
N PRO A 18 -10.17 -10.65 17.22
CA PRO A 18 -10.02 -9.47 18.06
C PRO A 18 -10.96 -9.47 19.28
N ASP A 19 -12.20 -9.91 19.11
CA ASP A 19 -13.16 -10.13 20.19
C ASP A 19 -13.89 -11.48 20.02
N THR A 20 -13.94 -12.25 21.11
CA THR A 20 -14.54 -13.59 21.09
C THR A 20 -16.06 -13.54 20.93
N TYR A 21 -16.75 -12.59 21.57
CA TYR A 21 -18.21 -12.50 21.49
C TYR A 21 -18.67 -12.06 20.10
N ARG A 22 -18.03 -11.03 19.52
CA ARG A 22 -18.32 -10.59 18.14
C ARG A 22 -18.05 -11.67 17.11
N ALA A 23 -17.06 -12.53 17.34
CA ALA A 23 -16.82 -13.68 16.47
C ALA A 23 -18.01 -14.62 16.34
N SER A 24 -18.92 -14.68 17.31
CA SER A 24 -20.19 -15.39 17.15
C SER A 24 -21.06 -14.86 16.00
N LEU A 25 -20.83 -13.64 15.52
CA LEU A 25 -21.58 -13.03 14.42
C LEU A 25 -20.99 -13.29 13.04
N TYR A 26 -19.80 -13.89 12.95
CA TYR A 26 -19.12 -14.24 11.69
C TYR A 26 -18.46 -15.64 11.68
N LEU A 27 -18.75 -16.45 12.69
CA LEU A 27 -18.17 -17.79 12.86
C LEU A 27 -18.43 -18.72 11.67
N ASP A 28 -19.63 -18.69 11.11
CA ASP A 28 -20.01 -19.49 9.94
C ASP A 28 -19.19 -19.13 8.69
N TYR A 29 -18.85 -17.85 8.49
CA TYR A 29 -17.93 -17.44 7.43
C TYR A 29 -16.53 -18.01 7.64
N LEU A 30 -16.02 -18.01 8.89
CA LEU A 30 -14.73 -18.62 9.21
C LEU A 30 -14.73 -20.15 8.98
N GLN A 31 -15.82 -20.83 9.35
CA GLN A 31 -16.01 -22.26 9.08
C GLN A 31 -16.06 -22.54 7.57
N ALA A 32 -16.81 -21.73 6.81
CA ALA A 32 -16.89 -21.84 5.36
C ALA A 32 -15.54 -21.60 4.68
N ALA A 33 -14.78 -20.60 5.14
CA ALA A 33 -13.43 -20.32 4.65
C ALA A 33 -12.46 -21.47 4.98
N GLN A 34 -12.49 -22.03 6.19
CA GLN A 34 -11.70 -23.21 6.54
C GLN A 34 -12.01 -24.38 5.61
N GLN A 35 -13.30 -24.66 5.36
CA GLN A 35 -13.71 -25.72 4.45
C GLN A 35 -13.23 -25.45 3.02
N TYR A 36 -13.37 -24.21 2.54
CA TYR A 36 -12.91 -23.77 1.24
C TYR A 36 -11.41 -24.03 1.04
N PHE A 37 -10.57 -23.62 2.01
CA PHE A 37 -9.10 -23.79 1.94
C PHE A 37 -8.62 -25.22 2.26
N SER A 38 -9.49 -26.12 2.72
CA SER A 38 -9.12 -27.48 3.13
C SER A 38 -8.83 -28.44 1.97
N SER A 39 -9.22 -28.10 0.74
CA SER A 39 -9.06 -28.98 -0.43
C SER A 39 -8.95 -28.24 -1.76
N ALA A 40 -8.36 -28.93 -2.75
CA ALA A 40 -8.28 -28.47 -4.14
C ALA A 40 -9.67 -28.21 -4.75
N ALA A 41 -10.65 -29.08 -4.45
CA ALA A 41 -12.02 -28.95 -4.92
C ALA A 41 -12.73 -27.74 -4.29
N GLY A 42 -12.52 -27.51 -2.98
CA GLY A 42 -13.04 -26.33 -2.28
C GLY A 42 -12.57 -25.03 -2.91
N MET A 43 -11.26 -24.92 -3.18
CA MET A 43 -10.67 -23.75 -3.83
C MET A 43 -10.90 -23.67 -5.34
N ASN A 44 -11.39 -24.75 -5.97
CA ASN A 44 -11.46 -24.90 -7.43
C ASN A 44 -10.10 -24.63 -8.12
N ILE A 45 -9.04 -25.32 -7.66
CA ILE A 45 -7.71 -25.30 -8.29
C ILE A 45 -7.22 -26.74 -8.54
N PRO A 46 -6.30 -26.97 -9.51
CA PRO A 46 -5.74 -28.29 -9.76
C PRO A 46 -5.02 -28.90 -8.54
N ALA A 47 -5.04 -30.23 -8.38
CA ALA A 47 -4.49 -30.92 -7.21
C ALA A 47 -2.98 -30.71 -7.00
N ASN A 48 -2.21 -30.63 -8.09
CA ASN A 48 -0.78 -30.32 -8.05
C ASN A 48 -0.52 -28.89 -7.55
N ASN A 49 -1.34 -27.92 -7.98
CA ASN A 49 -1.29 -26.55 -7.45
C ASN A 49 -1.64 -26.54 -5.95
N TYR A 50 -2.74 -27.20 -5.57
CA TYR A 50 -3.12 -27.30 -4.16
C TYR A 50 -1.99 -27.89 -3.30
N ASN A 51 -1.32 -28.95 -3.75
CA ASN A 51 -0.18 -29.52 -3.02
C ASN A 51 0.96 -28.52 -2.81
N PHE A 52 1.19 -27.61 -3.76
CA PHE A 52 2.19 -26.56 -3.65
C PHE A 52 1.80 -25.47 -2.64
N VAL A 53 0.51 -25.11 -2.55
CA VAL A 53 0.02 -24.02 -1.68
C VAL A 53 -0.61 -24.48 -0.36
N ARG A 54 -0.82 -25.78 -0.17
CA ARG A 54 -1.60 -26.37 0.94
C ARG A 54 -1.19 -25.84 2.32
N SER A 55 0.11 -25.73 2.56
CA SER A 55 0.64 -25.26 3.85
C SER A 55 0.22 -23.81 4.12
N ALA A 56 0.27 -22.95 3.11
CA ALA A 56 -0.08 -21.54 3.24
C ALA A 56 -1.58 -21.31 3.41
N VAL A 57 -2.42 -21.95 2.59
CA VAL A 57 -3.88 -21.75 2.63
C VAL A 57 -4.53 -22.36 3.86
N ARG A 58 -3.87 -23.34 4.49
CA ARG A 58 -4.31 -23.95 5.77
C ARG A 58 -3.67 -23.31 7.01
N SER A 59 -2.92 -22.22 6.84
CA SER A 59 -2.32 -21.48 7.96
C SER A 59 -3.42 -20.84 8.80
N THR A 60 -3.36 -21.01 10.12
CA THR A 60 -4.27 -20.34 11.07
C THR A 60 -4.19 -18.82 10.98
N ASN A 61 -3.02 -18.27 10.66
CA ASN A 61 -2.85 -16.82 10.46
C ASN A 61 -3.78 -16.26 9.38
N LEU A 62 -4.06 -17.03 8.32
CA LEU A 62 -4.90 -16.55 7.23
C LEU A 62 -6.35 -16.36 7.69
N LEU A 63 -6.86 -17.25 8.54
CA LEU A 63 -8.19 -17.11 9.13
C LEU A 63 -8.23 -16.02 10.22
N ASN A 64 -7.13 -15.79 10.94
CA ASN A 64 -7.03 -14.65 11.87
C ASN A 64 -7.12 -13.31 11.13
N GLU A 65 -6.39 -13.16 10.03
CA GLU A 65 -6.45 -11.94 9.20
C GLU A 65 -7.87 -11.71 8.66
N MET A 66 -8.56 -12.77 8.24
CA MET A 66 -9.96 -12.69 7.83
C MET A 66 -10.90 -12.30 8.99
N ALA A 67 -10.68 -12.84 10.20
CA ALA A 67 -11.42 -12.49 11.40
C ALA A 67 -11.23 -11.02 11.79
N GLU A 68 -10.02 -10.47 11.66
CA GLU A 68 -9.74 -9.05 11.90
C GLU A 68 -10.57 -8.14 11.00
N VAL A 69 -10.65 -8.46 9.70
CA VAL A 69 -11.47 -7.67 8.75
C VAL A 69 -12.97 -7.83 9.03
N PHE A 70 -13.43 -9.03 9.36
CA PHE A 70 -14.84 -9.22 9.76
C PHE A 70 -15.22 -8.44 11.02
N ASP A 71 -14.34 -8.43 12.02
CA ASP A 71 -14.58 -7.74 13.28
C ASP A 71 -14.76 -6.23 13.07
N LEU A 72 -13.95 -5.64 12.19
CA LEU A 72 -14.06 -4.23 11.81
C LEU A 72 -15.45 -3.89 11.28
N TYR A 73 -15.98 -4.67 10.33
CA TYR A 73 -17.25 -4.37 9.67
C TYR A 73 -18.50 -4.75 10.48
N ILE A 74 -18.39 -5.71 11.41
CA ILE A 74 -19.52 -6.08 12.27
C ILE A 74 -19.70 -5.15 13.47
N GLY A 75 -18.63 -4.46 13.90
CA GLY A 75 -18.67 -3.64 15.11
C GLY A 75 -19.72 -2.52 15.08
N ALA A 76 -19.96 -1.88 13.94
CA ALA A 76 -21.01 -0.86 13.80
C ALA A 76 -22.42 -1.40 14.09
N ALA A 77 -22.72 -2.61 13.62
CA ALA A 77 -23.98 -3.28 13.93
C ALA A 77 -24.09 -3.66 15.40
N VAL A 78 -22.99 -4.12 16.01
CA VAL A 78 -22.98 -4.44 17.44
C VAL A 78 -23.20 -3.18 18.27
N GLU A 79 -22.53 -2.08 17.96
CA GLU A 79 -22.71 -0.81 18.68
C GLU A 79 -24.16 -0.31 18.58
N GLN A 80 -24.74 -0.35 17.38
CA GLN A 80 -26.14 0.00 17.21
C GLN A 80 -27.07 -0.95 17.99
N ALA A 81 -26.77 -2.24 18.05
CA ALA A 81 -27.56 -3.21 18.83
C ALA A 81 -27.46 -2.98 20.34
N LEU A 82 -26.27 -2.66 20.85
CA LEU A 82 -26.05 -2.29 22.24
C LEU A 82 -26.84 -1.03 22.59
N PHE A 83 -26.80 -0.01 21.73
CA PHE A 83 -27.54 1.24 21.93
C PHE A 83 -29.05 1.00 22.07
N VAL A 84 -29.65 0.21 21.16
CA VAL A 84 -31.09 -0.09 21.20
C VAL A 84 -31.48 -0.94 22.42
N ASN A 85 -30.54 -1.72 22.96
CA ASN A 85 -30.74 -2.55 24.14
C ASN A 85 -30.28 -1.91 25.46
N ALA A 86 -29.83 -0.64 25.44
CA ALA A 86 -29.29 0.04 26.62
C ALA A 86 -30.28 0.09 27.80
N GLY A 87 -31.59 0.10 27.53
CA GLY A 87 -32.64 0.10 28.55
C GLY A 87 -32.71 -1.17 29.41
N ASN A 88 -32.06 -2.27 29.00
CA ASN A 88 -32.04 -3.53 29.75
C ASN A 88 -30.99 -3.57 30.87
N ASN A 89 -30.09 -2.59 30.93
CA ASN A 89 -28.98 -2.51 31.91
C ASN A 89 -28.12 -3.79 31.98
N TRP A 90 -27.92 -4.45 30.84
CA TRP A 90 -26.98 -5.55 30.70
C TRP A 90 -25.54 -5.03 30.66
N ASP A 91 -24.55 -5.90 30.87
CA ASP A 91 -23.17 -5.66 30.42
C ASP A 91 -22.92 -6.27 29.02
N TYR A 92 -21.75 -6.02 28.45
CA TYR A 92 -21.39 -6.50 27.11
C TYR A 92 -21.57 -8.02 26.96
N ALA A 93 -21.11 -8.81 27.94
CA ALA A 93 -21.23 -10.26 27.90
C ALA A 93 -22.69 -10.72 28.03
N GLN A 94 -23.46 -10.08 28.91
CA GLN A 94 -24.88 -10.34 29.12
C GLN A 94 -25.69 -10.04 27.86
N PHE A 95 -25.39 -8.97 27.13
CA PHE A 95 -26.01 -8.70 25.83
C PHE A 95 -25.83 -9.89 24.88
N PHE A 96 -24.60 -10.36 24.67
CA PHE A 96 -24.35 -11.50 23.79
C PHE A 96 -25.04 -12.77 24.29
N ASN A 97 -24.98 -13.05 25.58
CA ASN A 97 -25.60 -14.24 26.17
C ASN A 97 -27.13 -14.24 26.06
N ASN A 98 -27.76 -13.07 26.10
CA ASN A 98 -29.22 -12.93 26.07
C ASN A 98 -29.78 -12.75 24.65
N VAL A 99 -29.05 -12.09 23.75
CA VAL A 99 -29.54 -11.68 22.42
C VAL A 99 -29.00 -12.55 21.30
N ILE A 100 -27.75 -13.02 21.40
CA ILE A 100 -27.06 -13.71 20.31
C ILE A 100 -26.91 -15.21 20.62
N LEU A 101 -26.19 -15.52 21.69
CA LEU A 101 -25.90 -16.87 22.14
C LEU A 101 -27.13 -17.53 22.79
N GLY A 102 -26.99 -18.81 23.18
CA GLY A 102 -28.03 -19.61 23.82
C GLY A 102 -28.60 -20.72 22.93
N ASN A 103 -29.76 -21.26 23.34
CA ASN A 103 -30.37 -22.45 22.73
C ASN A 103 -30.82 -22.22 21.27
N ASN A 104 -31.14 -20.97 20.88
CA ASN A 104 -31.61 -20.60 19.54
C ASN A 104 -30.57 -19.81 18.73
N TYR A 105 -29.27 -19.99 19.01
CA TYR A 105 -28.18 -19.23 18.39
C TYR A 105 -28.32 -19.01 16.86
N ALA A 106 -28.64 -20.06 16.09
CA ALA A 106 -28.79 -19.92 14.63
C ALA A 106 -29.93 -18.96 14.22
N ALA A 107 -31.07 -19.01 14.91
CA ALA A 107 -32.19 -18.11 14.65
C ALA A 107 -31.89 -16.68 15.12
N ASN A 108 -31.21 -16.54 16.27
CA ASN A 108 -30.78 -15.24 16.80
C ASN A 108 -29.78 -14.55 15.85
N LEU A 109 -28.79 -15.31 15.36
CA LEU A 109 -27.82 -14.84 14.38
C LEU A 109 -28.51 -14.36 13.08
N ALA A 110 -29.46 -15.16 12.57
CA ALA A 110 -30.23 -14.78 11.39
C ALA A 110 -31.06 -13.51 11.63
N ALA A 111 -31.72 -13.38 12.78
CA ALA A 111 -32.48 -12.19 13.14
C ALA A 111 -31.60 -10.94 13.25
N PHE A 112 -30.42 -11.06 13.87
CA PHE A 112 -29.43 -9.98 13.95
C PHE A 112 -29.01 -9.52 12.55
N ARG A 113 -28.59 -10.45 11.69
CA ARG A 113 -28.15 -10.14 10.33
C ARG A 113 -29.24 -9.55 9.43
N ASN A 114 -30.48 -10.02 9.58
CA ASN A 114 -31.64 -9.46 8.87
C ASN A 114 -31.98 -8.03 9.33
N THR A 115 -31.62 -7.66 10.56
CA THR A 115 -31.80 -6.31 11.08
C THR A 115 -30.67 -5.39 10.61
N TYR A 116 -29.42 -5.84 10.71
CA TYR A 116 -28.23 -5.05 10.37
C TYR A 116 -27.66 -5.45 9.00
N THR A 117 -28.39 -5.08 7.96
CA THR A 117 -28.16 -5.51 6.58
C THR A 117 -26.87 -4.95 5.97
N VAL A 118 -26.44 -3.75 6.35
CA VAL A 118 -25.22 -3.12 5.80
C VAL A 118 -23.97 -3.86 6.26
N SER A 119 -23.83 -4.09 7.57
CA SER A 119 -22.72 -4.89 8.12
C SER A 119 -22.76 -6.34 7.62
N THR A 120 -23.96 -6.92 7.49
CA THR A 120 -24.09 -8.28 6.93
C THR A 120 -23.64 -8.36 5.48
N THR A 121 -24.00 -7.38 4.65
CA THR A 121 -23.54 -7.27 3.26
C THR A 121 -22.02 -7.12 3.21
N ALA A 122 -21.45 -6.32 4.11
CA ALA A 122 -19.99 -6.20 4.23
C ALA A 122 -19.31 -7.53 4.52
N LEU A 123 -19.83 -8.34 5.47
CA LEU A 123 -19.28 -9.67 5.74
C LEU A 123 -19.32 -10.58 4.50
N GLN A 124 -20.40 -10.55 3.73
CA GLN A 124 -20.51 -11.35 2.49
C GLN A 124 -19.49 -10.94 1.43
N LEU A 125 -19.32 -9.62 1.25
CA LEU A 125 -18.34 -9.06 0.30
C LEU A 125 -16.92 -9.40 0.72
N VAL A 126 -16.56 -9.19 2.00
CA VAL A 126 -15.23 -9.54 2.55
C VAL A 126 -14.94 -11.03 2.37
N ASP A 127 -15.90 -11.91 2.68
CA ASP A 127 -15.75 -13.36 2.48
C ASP A 127 -15.46 -13.72 1.02
N GLN A 128 -16.27 -13.18 0.10
CA GLN A 128 -16.09 -13.41 -1.33
C GLN A 128 -14.74 -12.88 -1.82
N HIS A 129 -14.39 -11.64 -1.49
CA HIS A 129 -13.17 -10.97 -1.92
C HIS A 129 -11.93 -11.69 -1.41
N PHE A 130 -11.91 -12.00 -0.12
CA PHE A 130 -10.79 -12.70 0.50
C PHE A 130 -10.55 -14.07 -0.13
N ARG A 131 -11.61 -14.90 -0.26
CA ARG A 131 -11.48 -16.24 -0.87
C ARG A 131 -11.05 -16.17 -2.34
N ASN A 132 -11.62 -15.24 -3.11
CA ASN A 132 -11.28 -15.07 -4.53
C ASN A 132 -9.85 -14.56 -4.74
N ASN A 133 -9.41 -13.57 -3.98
CA ASN A 133 -8.07 -13.02 -4.06
C ASN A 133 -7.01 -14.08 -3.72
N ILE A 134 -7.20 -14.84 -2.63
CA ILE A 134 -6.29 -15.93 -2.26
C ILE A 134 -6.26 -17.03 -3.31
N ARG A 135 -7.41 -17.43 -3.87
CA ARG A 135 -7.46 -18.42 -4.95
C ARG A 135 -6.72 -17.95 -6.20
N GLU A 136 -6.97 -16.71 -6.62
CA GLU A 136 -6.34 -16.12 -7.81
C GLU A 136 -4.81 -16.04 -7.62
N ALA A 137 -4.35 -15.56 -6.46
CA ALA A 137 -2.94 -15.53 -6.12
C ALA A 137 -2.31 -16.93 -6.13
N CYS A 138 -2.96 -17.93 -5.52
CA CYS A 138 -2.51 -19.33 -5.53
C CYS A 138 -2.43 -19.92 -6.95
N THR A 139 -3.34 -19.52 -7.84
CA THR A 139 -3.33 -19.95 -9.24
C THR A 139 -2.12 -19.36 -9.97
N ARG A 140 -1.89 -18.04 -9.81
CA ARG A 140 -0.79 -17.31 -10.45
C ARG A 140 0.58 -17.80 -9.97
N VAL A 141 0.80 -17.86 -8.66
CA VAL A 141 2.11 -18.25 -8.08
C VAL A 141 2.55 -19.65 -8.46
N PHE A 142 1.61 -20.57 -8.68
CA PHE A 142 1.95 -21.91 -9.15
C PHE A 142 2.38 -21.90 -10.62
N ASN A 143 1.66 -21.17 -11.47
CA ASN A 143 2.00 -21.03 -12.88
C ASN A 143 3.33 -20.30 -13.06
N ASP A 144 3.60 -19.31 -12.23
CA ASP A 144 4.77 -18.44 -12.30
C ASP A 144 5.96 -18.98 -11.51
N ARG A 145 5.85 -20.19 -10.96
CA ARG A 145 6.89 -20.82 -10.14
C ARG A 145 8.28 -20.85 -10.82
N PRO A 146 8.42 -21.15 -12.13
CA PRO A 146 9.72 -21.07 -12.79
C PRO A 146 10.27 -19.64 -12.80
N SER A 147 9.43 -18.64 -13.13
CA SER A 147 9.83 -17.23 -13.13
C SER A 147 10.21 -16.73 -11.74
N ILE A 148 9.50 -17.16 -10.70
CA ILE A 148 9.84 -16.84 -9.30
C ILE A 148 11.18 -17.48 -8.89
N ALA A 149 11.47 -18.70 -9.36
CA ALA A 149 12.76 -19.35 -9.12
C ALA A 149 13.92 -18.56 -9.76
N THR A 150 13.78 -18.18 -11.04
CA THR A 150 14.75 -17.32 -11.74
C THR A 150 14.88 -15.95 -11.07
N PHE A 151 13.77 -15.36 -10.63
CA PHE A 151 13.77 -14.08 -9.91
C PHE A 151 14.63 -14.14 -8.65
N TYR A 152 14.47 -15.20 -7.84
CA TYR A 152 15.31 -15.40 -6.66
C TYR A 152 16.76 -15.69 -7.02
N GLU A 153 17.01 -16.46 -8.09
CA GLU A 153 18.37 -16.72 -8.55
C GLU A 153 19.12 -15.44 -8.91
N GLN A 154 18.46 -14.48 -9.58
CA GLN A 154 19.06 -13.19 -9.90
C GLN A 154 19.26 -12.30 -8.67
N ILE A 155 18.37 -12.38 -7.66
CA ILE A 155 18.50 -11.60 -6.43
C ILE A 155 19.63 -12.12 -5.53
N TYR A 156 19.73 -13.44 -5.38
CA TYR A 156 20.66 -14.08 -4.44
C TYR A 156 21.93 -14.65 -5.10
N ASN A 157 22.05 -14.50 -6.43
CA ASN A 157 23.13 -15.00 -7.27
C ASN A 157 23.42 -16.50 -7.03
N ARG A 158 22.36 -17.32 -6.99
CA ARG A 158 22.43 -18.78 -6.79
C ARG A 158 21.17 -19.49 -7.28
N ALA A 159 21.30 -20.68 -7.83
CA ALA A 159 20.15 -21.46 -8.28
C ALA A 159 19.23 -21.84 -7.10
N ILE A 160 17.98 -21.39 -7.12
CA ILE A 160 16.99 -21.62 -6.06
C ILE A 160 15.83 -22.44 -6.61
N ILE A 161 15.54 -23.55 -5.95
CA ILE A 161 14.36 -24.38 -6.22
C ILE A 161 13.25 -23.94 -5.27
N VAL A 162 12.20 -23.31 -5.81
CA VAL A 162 10.98 -23.00 -5.05
C VAL A 162 10.20 -24.29 -4.84
N ARG A 163 10.02 -24.76 -3.60
CA ARG A 163 9.41 -26.07 -3.29
C ARG A 163 7.92 -26.00 -3.00
N SER A 164 7.50 -25.03 -2.18
CA SER A 164 6.11 -24.86 -1.75
C SER A 164 5.86 -23.45 -1.24
N LEU A 165 4.63 -22.96 -1.33
CA LEU A 165 4.19 -21.77 -0.61
C LEU A 165 3.85 -22.16 0.84
N LYS A 166 4.58 -21.59 1.81
CA LYS A 166 4.44 -21.89 3.25
C LYS A 166 3.44 -20.99 3.96
N LYS A 167 3.40 -19.70 3.61
CA LYS A 167 2.58 -18.69 4.30
C LYS A 167 2.12 -17.61 3.31
N ILE A 168 0.90 -17.15 3.52
CA ILE A 168 0.34 -15.92 2.94
C ILE A 168 0.04 -14.99 4.11
N LYS A 169 0.34 -13.71 3.96
CA LYS A 169 -0.08 -12.63 4.85
C LYS A 169 -0.72 -11.54 4.00
N SER A 170 -1.93 -11.11 4.32
CA SER A 170 -2.58 -9.94 3.73
C SER A 170 -1.98 -8.64 4.27
N SER A 171 -1.92 -7.60 3.44
CA SER A 171 -1.45 -6.28 3.84
C SER A 171 -2.51 -5.41 4.53
N GLY A 172 -3.79 -5.84 4.62
CA GLY A 172 -4.82 -5.07 5.32
C GLY A 172 -6.23 -5.24 4.76
N SER A 173 -7.08 -4.24 4.95
CA SER A 173 -8.51 -4.21 4.56
C SER A 173 -8.81 -3.39 3.30
N ASP A 174 -7.80 -2.77 2.68
CA ASP A 174 -8.00 -1.91 1.53
C ASP A 174 -8.16 -2.74 0.26
N PHE A 175 -9.41 -3.05 -0.05
CA PHE A 175 -9.78 -3.76 -1.26
C PHE A 175 -9.81 -2.80 -2.46
N HIS A 176 -9.35 -3.29 -3.60
CA HIS A 176 -9.45 -2.62 -4.89
C HIS A 176 -9.79 -3.62 -6.00
N LYS A 177 -10.35 -3.15 -7.12
CA LYS A 177 -10.46 -3.95 -8.36
C LYS A 177 -11.17 -5.30 -8.20
N GLY A 178 -12.28 -5.32 -7.47
CA GLY A 178 -13.05 -6.52 -7.16
C GLY A 178 -12.45 -7.33 -6.02
N GLY A 179 -12.04 -6.67 -4.92
CA GLY A 179 -11.60 -7.38 -3.72
C GLY A 179 -10.13 -7.78 -3.67
N LYS A 180 -9.28 -7.22 -4.54
CA LYS A 180 -7.85 -7.54 -4.61
C LYS A 180 -7.07 -6.77 -3.56
N GLN A 181 -6.07 -7.45 -2.99
CA GLN A 181 -5.20 -6.90 -1.94
C GLN A 181 -3.76 -7.37 -2.15
N VAL A 182 -2.80 -6.58 -1.70
CA VAL A 182 -1.39 -6.94 -1.70
C VAL A 182 -1.15 -8.07 -0.70
N LEU A 183 -0.37 -9.06 -1.10
CA LEU A 183 -0.06 -10.23 -0.27
C LEU A 183 1.45 -10.36 -0.09
N ILE A 184 1.89 -10.69 1.12
CA ILE A 184 3.26 -11.14 1.39
C ILE A 184 3.27 -12.67 1.34
N LEU A 185 4.08 -13.22 0.44
CA LEU A 185 4.16 -14.64 0.18
C LEU A 185 5.50 -15.18 0.70
N THR A 186 5.46 -16.25 1.49
CA THR A 186 6.67 -16.94 1.98
C THR A 186 6.75 -18.33 1.38
N TYR A 187 7.85 -18.64 0.72
CA TYR A 187 8.15 -19.90 0.06
C TYR A 187 9.19 -20.69 0.83
N LEU A 188 9.04 -22.02 0.87
CA LEU A 188 10.16 -22.91 1.14
C LEU A 188 10.98 -23.02 -0.14
N GLY A 189 12.23 -22.58 -0.10
CA GLY A 189 13.19 -22.81 -1.17
C GLY A 189 14.30 -23.77 -0.73
N SER A 190 15.04 -24.28 -1.70
CA SER A 190 16.33 -24.91 -1.45
C SER A 190 17.35 -24.54 -2.48
N TYR A 191 18.62 -24.53 -2.09
CA TYR A 191 19.76 -24.35 -2.98
C TYR A 191 20.87 -25.33 -2.60
N GLU A 192 21.75 -25.59 -3.56
CA GLU A 192 22.95 -26.39 -3.35
C GLU A 192 24.14 -25.48 -3.05
N GLY A 193 24.98 -25.87 -2.11
CA GLY A 193 26.17 -25.12 -1.71
C GLY A 193 27.16 -25.98 -0.94
N LEU A 194 28.25 -25.37 -0.47
CA LEU A 194 29.21 -26.04 0.42
C LEU A 194 28.83 -25.79 1.88
N ASP A 195 28.89 -26.83 2.72
CA ASP A 195 28.77 -26.72 4.17
C ASP A 195 30.07 -26.23 4.84
N ASP A 196 30.06 -26.14 6.17
CA ASP A 196 31.20 -25.66 6.97
C ASP A 196 32.45 -26.55 6.83
N GLU A 197 32.29 -27.79 6.36
CA GLU A 197 33.37 -28.74 6.07
C GLU A 197 33.81 -28.72 4.59
N GLY A 198 33.19 -27.87 3.77
CA GLY A 198 33.44 -27.79 2.33
C GLY A 198 32.81 -28.92 1.52
N GLN A 199 31.82 -29.64 2.06
CA GLN A 199 31.09 -30.70 1.36
C GLN A 199 29.83 -30.15 0.69
N GLN A 200 29.43 -30.74 -0.44
CA GLN A 200 28.20 -30.36 -1.14
C GLN A 200 26.97 -30.74 -0.31
N ALA A 201 26.12 -29.76 0.01
CA ALA A 201 24.91 -29.94 0.79
C ALA A 201 23.70 -29.19 0.17
N ILE A 202 22.50 -29.62 0.54
CA ILE A 202 21.25 -28.94 0.19
C ILE A 202 20.78 -28.13 1.39
N PHE A 203 20.70 -26.82 1.21
CA PHE A 203 20.21 -25.90 2.22
C PHE A 203 18.76 -25.55 1.96
N TYR A 204 17.97 -25.43 3.02
CA TYR A 204 16.58 -25.00 2.97
C TYR A 204 16.45 -23.63 3.64
N ALA A 205 15.72 -22.73 2.99
CA ALA A 205 15.50 -21.39 3.50
C ALA A 205 14.10 -20.89 3.13
N ASP A 206 13.63 -19.92 3.91
CA ASP A 206 12.39 -19.22 3.61
C ASP A 206 12.70 -18.00 2.73
N TYR A 207 12.00 -17.90 1.61
CA TYR A 207 12.12 -16.79 0.67
C TYR A 207 10.81 -16.03 0.62
N LYS A 208 10.88 -14.69 0.68
CA LYS A 208 9.69 -13.82 0.70
C LYS A 208 9.60 -12.99 -0.56
N LEU A 209 8.39 -12.69 -0.99
CA LEU A 209 8.10 -11.69 -2.02
C LEU A 209 6.76 -11.03 -1.73
N VAL A 210 6.56 -9.83 -2.27
CA VAL A 210 5.27 -9.16 -2.28
C VAL A 210 4.58 -9.47 -3.60
N TYR A 211 3.39 -10.06 -3.55
CA TYR A 211 2.48 -10.19 -4.68
C TYR A 211 1.59 -8.96 -4.71
N LYS A 212 1.69 -8.19 -5.79
CA LYS A 212 0.85 -7.01 -6.01
C LYS A 212 -0.10 -7.29 -7.17
N PRO A 213 -1.43 -7.36 -6.94
CA PRO A 213 -2.42 -7.61 -7.98
C PRO A 213 -2.76 -6.32 -8.76
N SER A 214 -1.73 -5.58 -9.15
CA SER A 214 -1.82 -4.36 -9.96
C SER A 214 -0.70 -4.35 -11.01
N ASP A 215 -0.77 -3.40 -11.95
CA ASP A 215 0.35 -3.19 -12.85
C ASP A 215 1.51 -2.57 -12.07
N ILE A 216 2.67 -3.22 -12.14
CA ILE A 216 3.93 -2.80 -11.48
C ILE A 216 5.03 -2.55 -12.51
N GLU A 217 4.67 -2.45 -13.79
CA GLU A 217 5.61 -2.15 -14.86
C GLU A 217 6.32 -0.82 -14.63
N LEU A 218 5.58 0.22 -14.24
CA LEU A 218 6.18 1.52 -13.97
C LEU A 218 7.17 1.47 -12.80
N ASP A 219 6.81 0.79 -11.70
CA ASP A 219 7.72 0.58 -10.57
C ASP A 219 9.03 -0.10 -11.03
N CYS A 220 8.92 -1.12 -11.89
CA CYS A 220 10.06 -1.81 -12.48
C CYS A 220 10.91 -0.87 -13.34
N LEU A 221 10.27 -0.06 -14.19
CA LEU A 221 10.96 0.92 -15.04
C LEU A 221 11.60 2.06 -14.24
N ILE A 222 11.16 2.33 -13.02
CA ILE A 222 11.76 3.37 -12.16
C ILE A 222 12.92 2.82 -11.33
N ALA A 223 12.71 1.77 -10.53
CA ALA A 223 13.71 1.27 -9.56
C ALA A 223 14.07 -0.22 -9.70
N GLY A 224 13.45 -0.93 -10.64
CA GLY A 224 13.71 -2.34 -10.88
C GLY A 224 15.13 -2.60 -11.37
N LYS A 225 15.70 -3.74 -10.99
CA LYS A 225 16.96 -4.24 -11.56
C LYS A 225 16.71 -4.82 -12.96
N SER A 226 17.31 -4.23 -13.99
CA SER A 226 17.18 -4.69 -15.39
C SER A 226 17.63 -6.14 -15.55
N GLY A 227 18.74 -6.53 -14.91
CA GLY A 227 19.22 -7.91 -14.92
C GLY A 227 18.23 -8.92 -14.35
N VAL A 228 17.42 -8.53 -13.36
CA VAL A 228 16.41 -9.41 -12.75
C VAL A 228 15.24 -9.61 -13.70
N VAL A 229 14.63 -8.53 -14.21
CA VAL A 229 13.45 -8.65 -15.08
C VAL A 229 13.80 -9.25 -16.44
N ASN A 230 14.96 -8.91 -17.01
CA ASN A 230 15.39 -9.39 -18.33
C ASN A 230 15.79 -10.88 -18.34
N ALA A 231 16.05 -11.48 -17.17
CA ALA A 231 16.27 -12.92 -17.06
C ALA A 231 14.98 -13.74 -17.23
N ILE A 232 13.81 -13.10 -17.14
CA ILE A 232 12.50 -13.71 -17.35
C ILE A 232 11.84 -13.18 -18.63
N HIS A 233 11.93 -11.88 -18.88
CA HIS A 233 11.33 -11.20 -20.02
C HIS A 233 12.40 -10.64 -20.95
N ASP A 234 12.58 -11.28 -22.11
CA ASP A 234 13.60 -10.86 -23.07
C ASP A 234 13.46 -9.37 -23.43
N ASN A 235 14.53 -8.61 -23.20
CA ASN A 235 14.62 -7.18 -23.52
C ASN A 235 13.48 -6.32 -22.92
N PHE A 236 12.98 -6.67 -21.73
CA PHE A 236 11.95 -5.88 -21.06
C PHE A 236 12.36 -4.41 -20.89
N MET A 237 13.58 -4.14 -20.44
CA MET A 237 14.15 -2.79 -20.38
C MET A 237 15.68 -2.81 -20.51
N ASN A 238 16.29 -1.71 -20.96
CA ASN A 238 17.75 -1.61 -20.94
C ASN A 238 18.25 -1.33 -19.51
N ARG A 239 17.72 -0.27 -18.89
CA ARG A 239 17.99 0.16 -17.52
C ARG A 239 16.74 0.81 -16.95
N SER A 240 16.48 0.61 -15.66
CA SER A 240 15.52 1.45 -14.94
C SER A 240 16.05 2.88 -14.78
N LEU A 241 15.17 3.82 -14.41
CA LEU A 241 15.54 5.21 -14.16
C LEU A 241 16.67 5.32 -13.12
N PHE A 242 16.61 4.53 -12.06
CA PHE A 242 17.61 4.52 -11.00
C PHE A 242 18.94 3.88 -11.47
N GLU A 243 18.89 2.87 -12.33
CA GLU A 243 20.09 2.32 -12.97
C GLU A 243 20.75 3.32 -13.94
N ILE A 244 19.96 4.15 -14.63
CA ILE A 244 20.48 5.25 -15.46
C ILE A 244 21.23 6.26 -14.59
N TYR A 245 20.65 6.69 -13.47
CA TYR A 245 21.32 7.57 -12.50
C TYR A 245 22.63 6.95 -12.00
N ASN A 246 22.60 5.68 -11.57
CA ASN A 246 23.75 4.99 -11.01
C ASN A 246 24.90 4.84 -12.02
N GLU A 247 24.58 4.55 -13.29
CA GLU A 247 25.59 4.49 -14.33
C GLU A 247 26.21 5.86 -14.61
N ARG A 248 25.40 6.93 -14.68
CA ARG A 248 25.92 8.29 -14.86
C ARG A 248 26.79 8.71 -13.69
N LEU A 249 26.40 8.41 -12.46
CA LEU A 249 27.21 8.64 -11.26
C LEU A 249 28.56 7.93 -11.37
N ARG A 250 28.58 6.64 -11.76
CA ARG A 250 29.81 5.87 -11.93
C ARG A 250 30.76 6.52 -12.95
N ILE A 251 30.24 6.93 -14.10
CA ILE A 251 31.00 7.63 -15.15
C ILE A 251 31.52 8.97 -14.62
N TYR A 252 30.68 9.74 -13.95
CA TYR A 252 31.04 11.05 -13.41
C TYR A 252 32.15 10.96 -12.35
N LYS A 253 32.07 9.98 -11.44
CA LYS A 253 33.10 9.72 -10.41
C LYS A 253 34.43 9.26 -11.01
N ALA A 254 34.40 8.51 -12.11
CA ALA A 254 35.63 8.14 -12.81
C ALA A 254 36.37 9.37 -13.37
N ALA A 255 35.64 10.41 -13.79
CA ALA A 255 36.20 11.69 -14.22
C ALA A 255 36.49 12.66 -13.05
N ASN A 256 35.77 12.52 -11.93
CA ASN A 256 35.85 13.40 -10.76
C ASN A 256 36.00 12.56 -9.47
N PRO A 257 37.19 12.02 -9.16
CA PRO A 257 37.35 11.08 -8.03
C PRO A 257 37.05 11.68 -6.65
N ALA A 258 37.11 13.01 -6.52
CA ALA A 258 36.75 13.72 -5.29
C ALA A 258 35.22 13.90 -5.12
N PHE A 259 34.42 13.61 -6.16
CA PHE A 259 32.97 13.65 -6.07
C PHE A 259 32.46 12.48 -5.23
N ASP A 260 31.77 12.82 -4.17
CA ASP A 260 31.40 11.90 -3.09
C ASP A 260 29.95 11.41 -3.19
N GLY A 261 29.24 11.74 -4.27
CA GLY A 261 27.88 11.27 -4.55
C GLY A 261 27.72 9.73 -4.43
N LEU A 262 26.53 9.32 -3.99
CA LEU A 262 26.16 7.93 -3.70
C LEU A 262 25.11 7.40 -4.68
N PRO A 263 25.14 6.09 -5.00
CA PRO A 263 24.13 5.47 -5.85
C PRO A 263 22.77 5.45 -5.13
N VAL A 264 21.70 5.42 -5.90
CA VAL A 264 20.34 5.17 -5.42
C VAL A 264 20.03 3.68 -5.42
N THR A 265 19.09 3.25 -4.58
CA THR A 265 18.79 1.84 -4.32
C THR A 265 17.88 1.22 -5.36
N THR A 266 18.25 0.04 -5.89
CA THR A 266 17.42 -0.75 -6.79
C THR A 266 17.10 -2.11 -6.17
N TYR A 267 15.99 -2.71 -6.58
CA TYR A 267 15.54 -4.00 -6.07
C TYR A 267 14.82 -4.83 -7.13
N GLY A 268 14.58 -6.10 -6.83
CA GLY A 268 13.87 -6.99 -7.75
C GLY A 268 12.41 -6.59 -7.91
N ILE A 269 11.98 -6.35 -9.14
CA ILE A 269 10.57 -6.11 -9.50
C ILE A 269 10.30 -6.90 -10.78
N LEU A 270 9.30 -7.77 -10.75
CA LEU A 270 8.92 -8.66 -11.83
C LEU A 270 7.43 -8.47 -12.19
N PRO A 271 7.11 -7.60 -13.15
CA PRO A 271 5.79 -7.56 -13.77
C PRO A 271 5.53 -8.88 -14.51
N MET A 272 4.42 -9.57 -14.25
CA MET A 272 4.06 -10.81 -14.96
C MET A 272 3.03 -10.54 -16.05
N VAL A 273 2.02 -9.74 -15.71
CA VAL A 273 1.02 -9.22 -16.65
C VAL A 273 0.95 -7.72 -16.45
N TYR A 274 1.24 -6.97 -17.51
CA TYR A 274 1.39 -5.52 -17.50
C TYR A 274 0.76 -4.90 -18.74
N GLN A 275 0.46 -3.61 -18.73
CA GLN A 275 -0.44 -2.99 -19.70
C GLN A 275 0.23 -2.55 -21.01
N SER A 276 1.54 -2.27 -21.04
CA SER A 276 2.19 -1.76 -22.27
C SER A 276 2.15 -2.75 -23.45
N ILE A 277 2.01 -4.05 -23.20
CA ILE A 277 1.88 -5.08 -24.25
C ILE A 277 0.50 -5.07 -24.92
N HIS A 278 -0.47 -4.34 -24.36
CA HIS A 278 -1.81 -4.21 -24.92
C HIS A 278 -1.88 -3.02 -25.88
N GLY A 279 -1.67 -3.28 -27.18
CA GLY A 279 -1.68 -2.25 -28.24
C GLY A 279 -3.06 -1.63 -28.55
N GLY A 280 -4.14 -2.09 -27.92
CA GLY A 280 -5.48 -1.51 -28.08
C GLY A 280 -5.74 -0.33 -27.14
N GLY A 281 -6.67 0.55 -27.51
CA GLY A 281 -7.22 1.57 -26.60
C GLY A 281 -8.13 0.95 -25.52
N PRO A 282 -8.76 1.78 -24.67
CA PRO A 282 -9.69 1.31 -23.65
C PRO A 282 -10.83 0.44 -24.22
N PRO A 283 -11.34 -0.56 -23.47
CA PRO A 283 -10.94 -0.89 -22.11
C PRO A 283 -9.59 -1.62 -22.03
N LEU A 284 -8.76 -1.22 -21.06
CA LEU A 284 -7.51 -1.93 -20.75
C LEU A 284 -7.77 -2.99 -19.66
N PRO A 285 -7.16 -4.20 -19.73
CA PRO A 285 -7.35 -5.24 -18.73
C PRO A 285 -6.58 -4.99 -17.42
N VAL A 286 -6.76 -3.80 -16.82
CA VAL A 286 -6.06 -3.35 -15.59
C VAL A 286 -6.34 -4.21 -14.36
N ARG A 287 -7.47 -4.94 -14.35
CA ARG A 287 -7.80 -5.92 -13.31
C ARG A 287 -7.02 -7.22 -13.47
N ASN A 288 -6.53 -7.54 -14.66
CA ASN A 288 -5.72 -8.73 -14.88
C ASN A 288 -4.23 -8.50 -14.57
N ALA A 289 -3.76 -7.24 -14.53
CA ALA A 289 -2.37 -6.93 -14.23
C ALA A 289 -1.91 -7.43 -12.85
N TYR A 290 -0.68 -7.90 -12.76
CA TYR A 290 -0.03 -8.28 -11.50
C TYR A 290 1.48 -8.49 -11.67
N GLY A 291 2.18 -8.55 -10.54
CA GLY A 291 3.55 -9.01 -10.50
C GLY A 291 4.07 -9.28 -9.09
N TYR A 292 5.38 -9.46 -9.01
CA TYR A 292 6.11 -9.79 -7.79
C TYR A 292 7.19 -8.76 -7.52
N ILE A 293 7.32 -8.37 -6.25
CA ILE A 293 8.34 -7.44 -5.78
C ILE A 293 9.20 -8.16 -4.75
N GLU A 294 10.50 -7.92 -4.79
CA GLU A 294 11.44 -8.36 -3.76
C GLU A 294 10.92 -7.91 -2.40
N TYR A 295 10.68 -8.86 -1.50
CA TYR A 295 10.38 -8.47 -0.14
C TYR A 295 11.65 -7.88 0.47
N LEU A 296 11.64 -6.58 0.74
CA LEU A 296 12.74 -5.85 1.35
C LEU A 296 12.80 -6.24 2.83
N ASN A 297 13.34 -7.44 3.04
CA ASN A 297 13.24 -8.20 4.28
C ASN A 297 13.99 -7.52 5.41
N HIS A 298 13.55 -7.80 6.62
CA HIS A 298 14.20 -7.46 7.87
C HIS A 298 14.57 -8.75 8.64
N ASP A 299 14.88 -9.84 7.92
CA ASP A 299 14.79 -11.22 8.47
C ASP A 299 15.83 -11.61 9.52
N LEU A 300 15.29 -12.20 10.60
CA LEU A 300 15.92 -12.77 11.81
C LEU A 300 16.89 -13.91 11.65
N ASN A 301 17.01 -14.46 10.45
CA ASN A 301 17.70 -15.71 10.24
C ASN A 301 19.11 -15.46 9.68
N GLY A 302 20.05 -15.03 10.53
CA GLY A 302 21.41 -14.79 10.05
C GLY A 302 22.55 -14.50 11.03
N ALA A 303 22.36 -14.29 12.33
CA ALA A 303 23.50 -14.04 13.23
C ALA A 303 23.33 -14.67 14.61
N TRP A 304 23.78 -15.91 14.74
CA TRP A 304 23.89 -16.64 16.01
C TRP A 304 25.01 -16.14 16.95
N ILE A 305 25.68 -15.00 16.67
CA ILE A 305 26.87 -14.60 17.43
C ILE A 305 26.96 -13.07 17.58
N GLN A 306 26.29 -12.52 18.60
CA GLN A 306 26.83 -11.40 19.40
C GLN A 306 26.44 -11.61 20.88
N PHE A 307 26.99 -12.70 21.45
CA PHE A 307 26.93 -12.99 22.88
C PHE A 307 27.47 -11.77 23.68
N PHE A 308 26.71 -11.28 24.67
CA PHE A 308 26.92 -10.09 25.55
C PHE A 308 26.23 -8.75 25.19
N GLY A 309 25.27 -8.76 24.26
CA GLY A 309 24.37 -7.63 23.96
C GLY A 309 22.98 -8.11 23.52
N TYR A 310 22.39 -9.01 24.30
CA TYR A 310 21.23 -9.83 23.92
C TYR A 310 19.94 -9.00 23.75
N TYR A 311 19.41 -8.95 22.52
CA TYR A 311 18.00 -8.68 22.25
C TYR A 311 17.54 -9.73 21.20
N PRO A 312 16.78 -10.77 21.58
CA PRO A 312 16.41 -11.89 20.70
C PRO A 312 15.40 -11.52 19.60
N TYR A 313 14.96 -10.26 19.61
CA TYR A 313 14.02 -9.67 18.67
C TYR A 313 14.64 -8.42 17.96
N ALA A 314 15.97 -8.29 18.02
CA ALA A 314 16.79 -7.15 17.58
C ALA A 314 17.02 -7.07 16.09
N GLN A 315 15.99 -7.19 15.29
CA GLN A 315 16.20 -7.03 13.86
C GLN A 315 15.23 -6.09 13.27
N SER A 316 15.83 -4.96 12.97
CA SER A 316 15.62 -4.45 11.65
C SER A 316 16.87 -3.74 11.18
N ASP A 317 17.03 -3.74 9.87
CA ASP A 317 18.04 -2.96 9.14
C ASP A 317 17.91 -1.45 9.34
N TYR A 318 16.97 -1.00 10.17
CA TYR A 318 16.83 0.39 10.58
C TYR A 318 17.34 0.66 11.99
N LEU A 319 17.66 -0.34 12.81
CA LEU A 319 18.18 -0.16 14.16
C LEU A 319 19.71 -0.22 14.18
N ILE A 320 20.35 0.90 14.53
CA ILE A 320 21.81 1.03 14.63
C ILE A 320 22.27 0.54 16.00
N PHE A 321 23.06 -0.54 15.99
CA PHE A 321 23.71 -1.10 17.17
C PHE A 321 25.00 -0.36 17.53
N LYS A 322 25.43 -0.48 18.80
CA LYS A 322 26.63 0.18 19.31
C LYS A 322 27.93 -0.22 18.59
N SER A 323 27.96 -1.42 18.00
CA SER A 323 29.11 -1.95 17.28
C SER A 323 29.25 -1.36 15.87
N LEU A 324 28.26 -0.61 15.39
CA LEU A 324 28.22 -0.08 14.04
C LEU A 324 28.65 1.39 14.02
N ASP A 325 29.23 1.82 12.90
CA ASP A 325 29.55 3.23 12.69
C ASP A 325 28.27 4.02 12.40
N LYS A 326 27.69 4.57 13.46
CA LYS A 326 26.49 5.39 13.40
C LYS A 326 26.63 6.56 12.44
N ASN A 327 27.76 7.26 12.44
CA ASN A 327 27.92 8.47 11.64
C ASN A 327 27.99 8.13 10.15
N GLN A 328 28.71 7.06 9.80
CA GLN A 328 28.76 6.58 8.42
C GLN A 328 27.37 6.15 7.93
N ILE A 329 26.63 5.37 8.73
CA ILE A 329 25.28 4.93 8.38
C ILE A 329 24.32 6.12 8.16
N ILE A 330 24.33 7.11 9.07
CA ILE A 330 23.51 8.31 8.95
C ILE A 330 23.89 9.09 7.68
N ASN A 331 25.20 9.23 7.41
CA ASN A 331 25.69 9.91 6.22
C ASN A 331 25.21 9.22 4.94
N ASP A 332 25.41 7.91 4.83
CA ASP A 332 25.03 7.15 3.64
C ASP A 332 23.52 7.13 3.42
N PHE A 333 22.74 6.92 4.49
CA PHE A 333 21.29 6.92 4.43
C PHE A 333 20.74 8.26 3.91
N TYR A 334 21.06 9.38 4.58
CA TYR A 334 20.47 10.67 4.22
C TYR A 334 21.02 11.25 2.91
N ARG A 335 22.27 10.94 2.53
CA ARG A 335 22.78 11.30 1.20
C ARG A 335 22.05 10.54 0.09
N THR A 336 21.79 9.24 0.32
CA THR A 336 21.02 8.42 -0.62
C THR A 336 19.58 8.93 -0.71
N VAL A 337 18.94 9.25 0.43
CA VAL A 337 17.62 9.91 0.45
C VAL A 337 17.67 11.19 -0.37
N GLY A 338 18.64 12.08 -0.16
CA GLY A 338 18.77 13.33 -0.91
C GLY A 338 18.87 13.10 -2.43
N ALA A 339 19.69 12.15 -2.86
CA ALA A 339 19.81 11.78 -4.27
C ALA A 339 18.47 11.25 -4.83
N MET A 340 17.77 10.41 -4.08
CA MET A 340 16.45 9.89 -4.45
C MET A 340 15.38 10.99 -4.47
N THR A 341 15.45 11.99 -3.58
CA THR A 341 14.61 13.19 -3.60
C THR A 341 14.77 13.97 -4.90
N ALA A 342 16.02 14.15 -5.38
CA ALA A 342 16.28 14.82 -6.65
C ALA A 342 15.59 14.09 -7.82
N ILE A 343 15.61 12.75 -7.83
CA ILE A 343 14.91 11.94 -8.83
C ILE A 343 13.39 12.10 -8.68
N ALA A 344 12.86 11.98 -7.47
CA ALA A 344 11.42 12.11 -7.20
C ALA A 344 10.87 13.47 -7.65
N CYS A 345 11.59 14.57 -7.38
CA CYS A 345 11.19 15.90 -7.82
C CYS A 345 11.34 16.12 -9.33
N THR A 346 12.24 15.39 -10.00
CA THR A 346 12.50 15.55 -11.44
C THR A 346 11.55 14.73 -12.31
N PHE A 347 11.13 13.56 -11.82
CA PHE A 347 10.23 12.63 -12.53
C PHE A 347 8.82 12.60 -11.91
N SER A 348 8.56 13.54 -11.01
CA SER A 348 7.31 13.67 -10.27
C SER A 348 6.83 12.36 -9.64
N ILE A 349 7.72 11.68 -8.92
CA ILE A 349 7.34 10.53 -8.09
C ILE A 349 6.68 11.08 -6.84
N GLN A 350 5.41 10.72 -6.63
CA GLN A 350 4.56 11.24 -5.56
C GLN A 350 4.13 10.12 -4.62
N ASP A 351 3.41 10.50 -3.56
CA ASP A 351 2.86 9.57 -2.55
C ASP A 351 3.95 8.77 -1.82
N LEU A 352 5.13 9.38 -1.63
CA LEU A 352 6.25 8.82 -0.89
C LEU A 352 6.06 8.98 0.63
N HIS A 353 4.85 8.73 1.14
CA HIS A 353 4.54 8.79 2.57
C HIS A 353 5.24 7.66 3.34
N LEU A 354 5.13 7.71 4.67
CA LEU A 354 5.87 6.84 5.60
C LEU A 354 5.73 5.32 5.36
N GLU A 355 4.72 4.85 4.64
CA GLU A 355 4.55 3.42 4.30
C GLU A 355 5.32 3.02 3.04
N ASN A 356 5.55 4.00 2.15
CA ASN A 356 6.15 3.87 0.82
C ASN A 356 7.66 4.11 0.81
N LEU A 357 8.26 4.29 1.99
CA LEU A 357 9.70 4.24 2.21
C LEU A 357 10.04 3.07 3.14
N ARG A 358 10.98 2.23 2.72
CA ARG A 358 11.51 1.10 3.52
C ARG A 358 13.01 1.23 3.73
N VAL A 359 13.50 0.73 4.86
CA VAL A 359 14.93 0.68 5.16
C VAL A 359 15.43 -0.77 5.11
N LYS A 360 16.37 -1.07 4.22
CA LYS A 360 17.02 -2.39 4.11
C LYS A 360 18.53 -2.21 4.04
N ASN A 361 19.28 -3.02 4.78
CA ASN A 361 20.72 -2.84 4.99
C ASN A 361 21.12 -1.37 5.28
N TYR A 362 20.37 -0.68 6.15
CA TYR A 362 20.56 0.75 6.45
C TYR A 362 20.46 1.72 5.26
N LEU A 363 19.88 1.30 4.14
CA LEU A 363 19.64 2.14 2.96
C LEU A 363 18.15 2.38 2.73
N PRO A 364 17.75 3.55 2.22
CA PRO A 364 16.36 3.87 1.89
C PRO A 364 15.93 3.21 0.57
N TYR A 365 14.69 2.75 0.49
CA TYR A 365 14.07 2.18 -0.73
C TYR A 365 12.68 2.77 -0.91
N PHE A 366 12.44 3.43 -2.05
CA PHE A 366 11.09 3.80 -2.45
C PHE A 366 10.35 2.56 -2.97
N ILE A 367 9.16 2.35 -2.44
CA ILE A 367 8.20 1.36 -2.92
C ILE A 367 6.94 2.09 -3.37
N ASP A 368 6.14 1.43 -4.22
CA ASP A 368 4.86 1.96 -4.68
C ASP A 368 4.96 3.31 -5.43
N MET A 369 5.77 3.36 -6.48
CA MET A 369 6.04 4.55 -7.30
C MET A 369 5.06 4.69 -8.47
N GLU A 370 3.90 4.02 -8.38
CA GLU A 370 2.87 3.98 -9.42
C GLU A 370 2.23 5.35 -9.67
N ILE A 371 2.36 6.29 -8.73
CA ILE A 371 1.93 7.68 -8.87
C ILE A 371 3.14 8.51 -9.29
N SER A 372 3.40 8.52 -10.58
CA SER A 372 4.47 9.34 -11.15
C SER A 372 4.09 9.92 -12.51
N LEU A 373 4.89 10.86 -13.00
CA LEU A 373 4.81 11.42 -14.36
C LEU A 373 3.55 12.23 -14.72
N THR A 374 2.60 12.42 -13.79
CA THR A 374 1.27 13.00 -14.10
C THR A 374 1.14 14.51 -13.81
N LYS A 375 1.95 15.07 -12.91
CA LYS A 375 1.86 16.46 -12.44
C LYS A 375 3.26 17.03 -12.19
N PRO A 376 3.46 18.35 -12.25
CA PRO A 376 4.75 18.94 -11.91
C PRO A 376 5.00 18.83 -10.40
N THR A 377 6.27 18.67 -10.04
CA THR A 377 6.79 18.72 -8.68
C THR A 377 7.75 19.89 -8.59
N ASP A 378 7.24 21.05 -8.16
CA ASP A 378 8.03 22.28 -8.02
C ASP A 378 8.39 22.61 -6.57
N ILE A 379 7.76 21.91 -5.63
CA ILE A 379 8.03 21.93 -4.18
C ILE A 379 8.04 20.49 -3.65
N ILE A 380 8.77 20.24 -2.56
CA ILE A 380 8.96 18.89 -2.01
C ILE A 380 7.66 18.24 -1.50
N GLU A 381 6.71 19.04 -1.04
CA GLU A 381 5.42 18.62 -0.48
C GLU A 381 4.60 17.79 -1.47
N ASN A 382 4.79 18.04 -2.77
CA ASN A 382 4.12 17.28 -3.82
C ASN A 382 4.58 15.81 -3.86
N THR A 383 5.78 15.50 -3.35
CA THR A 383 6.27 14.13 -3.24
C THR A 383 5.72 13.40 -2.02
N VAL A 384 5.34 14.13 -0.97
CA VAL A 384 5.01 13.61 0.37
C VAL A 384 6.20 12.86 1.02
N LEU A 385 7.43 13.02 0.54
CA LEU A 385 8.60 12.40 1.17
C LEU A 385 8.96 13.06 2.51
N ILE A 386 8.81 14.39 2.58
CA ILE A 386 9.06 15.18 3.79
C ILE A 386 7.71 15.57 4.38
N SER A 387 7.06 16.61 3.91
CA SER A 387 5.75 17.06 4.40
C SER A 387 4.65 16.75 3.38
N ASN A 388 3.39 16.71 3.83
CA ASN A 388 2.26 16.83 2.91
C ASN A 388 1.95 18.31 2.63
N ALA A 389 1.00 18.59 1.73
CA ALA A 389 0.59 19.96 1.39
C ALA A 389 -0.02 20.77 2.56
N LEU A 390 -0.30 20.15 3.71
CA LEU A 390 -0.80 20.79 4.92
C LEU A 390 0.31 20.99 5.97
N GLY A 391 1.56 20.60 5.67
CA GLY A 391 2.68 20.65 6.59
C GLY A 391 2.67 19.52 7.65
N ASP A 392 1.83 18.49 7.48
CA ASP A 392 1.78 17.37 8.42
C ASP A 392 3.00 16.46 8.25
N ALA A 393 3.52 15.98 9.39
CA ALA A 393 4.62 15.01 9.44
C ALA A 393 4.14 13.57 9.14
N ILE A 394 3.52 13.37 7.98
CA ILE A 394 3.13 12.04 7.46
C ILE A 394 4.07 11.54 6.36
N GLY A 395 5.15 12.27 6.08
CA GLY A 395 6.00 11.94 4.95
C GLY A 395 6.95 10.78 5.19
N GLY A 396 7.49 10.29 4.09
CA GLY A 396 8.40 9.14 4.02
C GLY A 396 9.52 9.16 5.06
N ILE A 397 10.19 10.29 5.32
CA ILE A 397 11.32 10.34 6.27
C ILE A 397 11.00 11.01 7.62
N ASN A 398 9.91 11.79 7.71
CA ASN A 398 9.57 12.53 8.92
C ASN A 398 8.36 11.96 9.70
N GLY A 399 7.52 11.11 9.08
CA GLY A 399 6.36 10.46 9.72
C GLY A 399 6.68 9.18 10.49
N ILE A 400 6.31 9.16 11.77
CA ILE A 400 6.71 8.11 12.74
C ILE A 400 5.68 6.99 12.81
N CYS A 401 4.40 7.36 12.89
CA CYS A 401 3.31 6.43 13.02
C CYS A 401 2.05 6.98 12.34
N LEU A 402 1.17 6.06 11.99
CA LEU A 402 -0.17 6.36 11.51
C LEU A 402 -1.13 6.18 12.67
N GLU A 403 -1.62 7.29 13.21
CA GLU A 403 -2.54 7.29 14.35
C GLU A 403 -4.00 7.00 13.94
N ALA A 404 -4.30 6.74 12.67
CA ALA A 404 -5.68 6.65 12.15
C ALA A 404 -5.92 5.62 11.04
N GLN A 405 -4.97 4.71 10.78
CA GLN A 405 -5.14 3.72 9.70
C GLN A 405 -5.64 2.36 10.19
N LYS A 406 -5.14 1.88 11.33
CA LYS A 406 -5.65 0.66 11.94
C LYS A 406 -6.72 1.03 12.95
N MET A 407 -7.94 0.61 12.68
CA MET A 407 -9.07 0.90 13.54
C MET A 407 -9.59 -0.38 14.15
N VAL A 408 -9.91 -0.33 15.44
CA VAL A 408 -10.43 -1.47 16.20
C VAL A 408 -11.63 -1.04 17.02
N TRP A 409 -12.47 -2.02 17.36
CA TRP A 409 -13.59 -1.81 18.27
C TRP A 409 -13.19 -2.26 19.67
N GLU A 410 -13.21 -1.33 20.61
CA GLU A 410 -12.93 -1.58 22.02
C GLU A 410 -14.22 -1.55 22.83
N VAL A 411 -14.32 -2.41 23.85
CA VAL A 411 -15.45 -2.39 24.78
C VAL A 411 -15.24 -1.25 25.76
N ASN A 412 -16.25 -0.40 25.89
CA ASN A 412 -16.15 0.80 26.72
C ASN A 412 -15.99 0.41 28.19
N ASP A 413 -15.06 1.06 28.88
CA ASP A 413 -15.02 1.01 30.33
C ASP A 413 -16.26 1.75 30.88
N PRO A 414 -17.14 1.07 31.64
CA PRO A 414 -18.34 1.70 32.20
C PRO A 414 -18.03 2.94 33.04
N THR A 415 -16.83 3.00 33.64
CA THR A 415 -16.39 4.13 34.46
C THR A 415 -16.10 5.40 33.63
N ASN A 416 -15.74 5.25 32.35
CA ASN A 416 -15.37 6.36 31.47
C ASN A 416 -16.57 6.98 30.75
N THR A 417 -17.60 6.19 30.45
CA THR A 417 -18.74 6.62 29.61
C THR A 417 -20.06 6.78 30.37
N GLY A 418 -20.14 6.29 31.61
CA GLY A 418 -21.37 6.25 32.40
C GLY A 418 -22.43 5.30 31.83
N ARG A 419 -22.08 4.47 30.83
CA ARG A 419 -22.94 3.44 30.23
C ARG A 419 -22.33 2.07 30.51
N ASN A 420 -23.15 1.12 30.94
CA ASN A 420 -22.73 -0.28 31.16
C ASN A 420 -22.52 -1.07 29.85
N LEU A 421 -22.88 -0.47 28.70
CA LEU A 421 -22.86 -1.06 27.36
C LEU A 421 -22.40 -0.01 26.34
N GLY A 422 -21.32 -0.28 25.62
CA GLY A 422 -20.86 0.51 24.49
C GLY A 422 -19.60 -0.06 23.86
N LEU A 423 -19.39 0.28 22.59
CA LEU A 423 -18.17 0.07 21.83
C LEU A 423 -17.65 1.42 21.34
N ASP A 424 -16.34 1.61 21.49
CA ASP A 424 -15.63 2.76 20.96
C ASP A 424 -14.82 2.29 19.76
N TYR A 425 -14.87 3.12 18.71
CA TYR A 425 -14.08 2.93 17.51
C TYR A 425 -12.76 3.69 17.68
N THR A 426 -11.72 2.97 18.07
CA THR A 426 -10.42 3.55 18.41
C THR A 426 -9.40 3.30 17.30
N ALA A 427 -8.50 4.26 17.14
CA ALA A 427 -7.39 4.14 16.24
C ALA A 427 -6.16 3.62 16.99
N VAL A 428 -5.50 2.61 16.43
CA VAL A 428 -4.28 2.03 16.98
C VAL A 428 -3.09 2.60 16.21
N PRO A 429 -2.13 3.24 16.89
CA PRO A 429 -0.92 3.72 16.24
C PRO A 429 -0.12 2.57 15.61
N GLU A 430 0.18 2.68 14.32
CA GLU A 430 1.07 1.77 13.62
C GLU A 430 2.38 2.46 13.28
N PHE A 431 3.50 1.90 13.74
CA PHE A 431 4.84 2.44 13.49
C PHE A 431 5.43 1.83 12.22
N CYS A 432 5.99 2.67 11.36
CA CYS A 432 6.57 2.23 10.10
C CYS A 432 8.09 2.15 10.13
N GLU A 433 8.63 1.41 9.15
CA GLU A 433 10.02 0.99 9.06
C GLU A 433 10.79 1.82 8.03
N ASN A 434 10.58 3.13 8.10
CA ASN A 434 10.93 4.12 7.07
C ASN A 434 12.14 5.00 7.44
N ARG A 435 12.73 4.81 8.63
CA ARG A 435 13.78 5.69 9.17
C ARG A 435 14.76 4.94 10.03
N LEU A 436 15.91 5.56 10.30
CA LEU A 436 16.91 5.03 11.21
C LEU A 436 16.52 5.24 12.69
N TRP A 437 16.84 4.25 13.51
CA TRP A 437 16.69 4.22 14.96
C TRP A 437 18.04 3.84 15.57
N GLU A 438 18.29 4.19 16.83
CA GLU A 438 19.47 3.73 17.55
C GLU A 438 19.11 3.04 18.86
N TRP A 439 19.97 2.12 19.28
CA TRP A 439 19.86 1.44 20.56
C TRP A 439 20.16 2.41 21.72
N ALA A 440 19.18 2.66 22.59
CA ALA A 440 19.39 3.50 23.78
C ALA A 440 20.01 2.70 24.94
N ASN A 441 21.06 3.26 25.56
CA ASN A 441 22.00 2.57 26.43
C ASN A 441 21.46 1.91 27.73
N VAL A 442 20.19 2.09 28.12
CA VAL A 442 19.82 1.85 29.54
C VAL A 442 18.51 1.08 29.78
N ALA A 443 17.60 0.88 28.82
CA ALA A 443 16.29 0.28 29.16
C ALA A 443 15.48 -0.35 28.02
N TYR A 444 16.09 -1.08 27.07
CA TYR A 444 15.36 -1.72 25.96
C TYR A 444 14.46 -0.74 25.19
N TYR A 445 14.99 0.43 24.85
CA TYR A 445 14.28 1.43 24.05
C TYR A 445 15.03 1.69 22.74
N LYS A 446 14.27 1.91 21.67
CA LYS A 446 14.80 2.49 20.43
C LYS A 446 14.61 4.01 20.48
N ARG A 447 15.65 4.76 20.12
CA ARG A 447 15.60 6.22 19.99
C ARG A 447 15.56 6.59 18.50
N ASN A 448 14.62 7.44 18.12
CA ASN A 448 14.53 7.97 16.76
C ASN A 448 15.79 8.78 16.41
N ILE A 449 16.37 8.56 15.23
CA ILE A 449 17.43 9.43 14.70
C ILE A 449 16.76 10.54 13.89
N PRO A 450 16.91 11.82 14.27
CA PRO A 450 16.32 12.93 13.53
C PRO A 450 16.91 13.01 12.11
N VAL A 451 16.16 13.64 11.21
CA VAL A 451 16.62 13.89 9.84
C VAL A 451 17.86 14.78 9.88
N ASN A 452 18.94 14.36 9.23
CA ASN A 452 20.15 15.16 9.10
C ASN A 452 20.03 16.02 7.84
N GLU A 453 19.46 17.22 7.99
CA GLU A 453 19.19 18.15 6.88
C GLU A 453 20.43 18.44 6.04
N ASN A 454 21.56 18.79 6.66
CA ASN A 454 22.79 19.13 5.94
C ASN A 454 23.28 18.00 5.03
N VAL A 455 23.21 16.76 5.54
CA VAL A 455 23.60 15.56 4.80
C VAL A 455 22.60 15.24 3.68
N LEU A 456 21.31 15.42 3.95
CA LEU A 456 20.24 15.26 2.96
C LEU A 456 20.36 16.29 1.83
N GLN A 457 20.55 17.57 2.16
CA GLN A 457 20.77 18.65 1.18
C GLN A 457 22.03 18.42 0.35
N SER A 458 23.12 17.94 0.96
CA SER A 458 24.33 17.54 0.23
C SER A 458 24.05 16.42 -0.79
N GLY A 459 23.32 15.38 -0.38
CA GLY A 459 22.89 14.30 -1.28
C GLY A 459 21.96 14.79 -2.39
N PHE A 460 21.05 15.71 -2.08
CA PHE A 460 20.13 16.32 -3.05
C PHE A 460 20.89 17.13 -4.11
N ASP A 461 21.83 17.97 -3.68
CA ASP A 461 22.66 18.78 -4.59
C ASP A 461 23.48 17.90 -5.55
N GLN A 462 24.07 16.83 -5.03
CA GLN A 462 24.80 15.84 -5.82
C GLN A 462 23.86 15.08 -6.77
N GLY A 463 22.66 14.72 -6.30
CA GLY A 463 21.59 14.13 -7.09
C GLY A 463 21.22 14.98 -8.30
N MET A 464 20.91 16.26 -8.06
CA MET A 464 20.58 17.22 -9.11
C MET A 464 21.71 17.41 -10.12
N LEU A 465 22.97 17.38 -9.67
CA LEU A 465 24.13 17.44 -10.58
C LEU A 465 24.19 16.21 -11.49
N ILE A 466 24.06 15.00 -10.96
CA ILE A 466 24.07 13.78 -11.76
C ILE A 466 22.90 13.72 -12.74
N LEU A 467 21.71 14.20 -12.35
CA LEU A 467 20.56 14.31 -13.25
C LEU A 467 20.81 15.29 -14.41
N LYS A 468 21.44 16.43 -14.12
CA LYS A 468 21.88 17.39 -15.14
C LYS A 468 22.87 16.74 -16.11
N GLU A 469 23.86 16.02 -15.60
CA GLU A 469 24.84 15.30 -16.43
C GLU A 469 24.16 14.22 -17.29
N ALA A 470 23.23 13.45 -16.73
CA ALA A 470 22.48 12.43 -17.46
C ALA A 470 21.64 13.04 -18.60
N GLN A 471 20.93 14.14 -18.32
CA GLN A 471 20.15 14.86 -19.33
C GLN A 471 21.04 15.45 -20.42
N GLY A 472 22.17 16.08 -20.06
CA GLY A 472 23.12 16.64 -21.03
C GLY A 472 23.74 15.60 -21.98
N ASN A 473 23.74 14.32 -21.57
CA ASN A 473 24.20 13.19 -22.36
C ASN A 473 23.06 12.41 -23.05
N ASN A 474 21.81 12.86 -22.93
CA ASN A 474 20.63 12.20 -23.47
C ASN A 474 20.35 10.78 -22.91
N ASP A 475 20.79 10.50 -21.68
CA ASP A 475 20.67 9.16 -21.09
C ASP A 475 19.21 8.69 -20.91
N PHE A 476 18.27 9.63 -20.78
CA PHE A 476 16.86 9.32 -20.55
C PHE A 476 16.07 9.00 -21.83
N ASN A 477 16.61 9.24 -23.03
CA ASN A 477 15.85 9.10 -24.28
C ASN A 477 15.30 7.67 -24.48
N ALA A 478 16.13 6.66 -24.25
CA ALA A 478 15.71 5.26 -24.37
C ALA A 478 14.62 4.90 -23.34
N TRP A 479 14.69 5.49 -22.14
CA TRP A 479 13.70 5.28 -21.09
C TRP A 479 12.36 5.92 -21.42
N PHE A 480 12.34 7.16 -21.92
CA PHE A 480 11.11 7.82 -22.39
C PHE A 480 10.45 7.08 -23.56
N ASN A 481 11.25 6.46 -24.42
CA ASN A 481 10.72 5.60 -25.49
C ASN A 481 10.12 4.30 -24.94
N ARG A 482 10.64 3.77 -23.82
CA ARG A 482 10.16 2.52 -23.22
C ARG A 482 8.87 2.70 -22.42
N ILE A 483 8.68 3.85 -21.78
CA ILE A 483 7.48 4.09 -20.95
C ILE A 483 6.22 4.41 -21.77
N GLN A 484 6.30 4.48 -23.11
CA GLN A 484 5.10 4.61 -23.94
C GLN A 484 4.13 3.48 -23.61
N ASP A 485 2.83 3.80 -23.58
CA ASP A 485 1.76 2.85 -23.30
C ASP A 485 1.75 2.21 -21.89
N VAL A 486 2.71 2.57 -21.03
CA VAL A 486 2.70 2.15 -19.63
C VAL A 486 1.56 2.84 -18.89
N VAL A 487 0.93 2.10 -17.98
CA VAL A 487 -0.11 2.62 -17.11
C VAL A 487 0.50 3.12 -15.80
N VAL A 488 0.10 4.32 -15.39
CA VAL A 488 0.44 4.95 -14.11
C VAL A 488 -0.85 5.22 -13.33
N ARG A 489 -0.80 5.23 -12.01
CA ARG A 489 -1.96 5.55 -11.17
C ARG A 489 -2.23 7.06 -11.22
N TYR A 490 -3.50 7.41 -11.36
CA TYR A 490 -3.98 8.79 -11.26
C TYR A 490 -4.84 8.94 -10.00
N ILE A 491 -4.52 9.94 -9.18
CA ILE A 491 -5.29 10.23 -7.95
C ILE A 491 -6.16 11.47 -8.18
N PRO A 492 -7.48 11.29 -8.46
CA PRO A 492 -8.42 12.41 -8.48
C PRO A 492 -8.72 12.89 -7.05
N PHE A 493 -8.80 11.97 -6.09
CA PHE A 493 -8.99 12.20 -4.67
C PHE A 493 -8.15 11.20 -3.86
N PRO A 494 -7.58 11.58 -2.70
CA PRO A 494 -6.81 10.68 -1.85
C PRO A 494 -7.63 9.48 -1.35
N THR A 495 -6.98 8.35 -1.04
CA THR A 495 -7.62 7.17 -0.43
C THR A 495 -8.48 7.52 0.80
N ALA A 496 -7.96 8.39 1.68
CA ALA A 496 -8.69 8.87 2.86
C ALA A 496 -10.00 9.59 2.53
N TYR A 497 -10.10 10.26 1.38
CA TYR A 497 -11.35 10.88 0.94
C TYR A 497 -12.44 9.81 0.75
N PHE A 498 -12.12 8.71 0.05
CA PHE A 498 -13.09 7.65 -0.18
C PHE A 498 -13.44 6.88 1.10
N LYS A 499 -12.42 6.58 1.93
CA LYS A 499 -12.63 5.94 3.23
C LYS A 499 -13.54 6.77 4.12
N ASN A 500 -13.23 8.05 4.32
CA ASN A 500 -13.92 8.87 5.32
C ASN A 500 -15.31 9.29 4.88
N ASN A 501 -15.52 9.59 3.59
CA ASN A 501 -16.81 10.11 3.12
C ASN A 501 -17.80 9.01 2.75
N PHE A 502 -17.33 7.83 2.35
CA PHE A 502 -18.18 6.75 1.85
C PHE A 502 -18.09 5.48 2.69
N ILE A 503 -16.91 4.85 2.78
CA ILE A 503 -16.79 3.54 3.42
C ILE A 503 -17.11 3.62 4.92
N ALA A 504 -16.50 4.56 5.65
CA ALA A 504 -16.73 4.76 7.07
C ALA A 504 -18.18 5.21 7.35
N THR A 505 -18.65 6.23 6.62
CA THR A 505 -20.03 6.74 6.76
C THR A 505 -21.07 5.67 6.48
N TYR A 506 -20.84 4.81 5.48
CA TYR A 506 -21.81 3.80 5.08
C TYR A 506 -21.70 2.53 5.93
N TYR A 507 -20.52 1.92 6.01
CA TYR A 507 -20.31 0.60 6.60
C TYR A 507 -19.93 0.61 8.08
N LEU A 508 -19.29 1.68 8.56
CA LEU A 508 -18.73 1.73 9.91
C LEU A 508 -19.53 2.65 10.85
N SER A 509 -20.51 3.39 10.33
CA SER A 509 -21.40 4.22 11.13
C SER A 509 -22.52 3.38 11.77
N PRO A 510 -22.65 3.34 13.11
CA PRO A 510 -23.73 2.61 13.79
C PRO A 510 -25.12 3.07 13.34
N GLN A 511 -25.29 4.38 13.09
CA GLN A 511 -26.56 4.96 12.64
C GLN A 511 -26.99 4.47 11.25
N ASN A 512 -26.04 3.99 10.44
CA ASN A 512 -26.30 3.45 9.12
C ASN A 512 -26.24 1.92 9.05
N ALA A 513 -26.05 1.21 10.17
CA ALA A 513 -25.92 -0.25 10.17
C ALA A 513 -27.14 -0.99 9.55
N THR A 514 -28.30 -0.33 9.47
CA THR A 514 -29.55 -0.83 8.87
C THR A 514 -29.83 -0.26 7.46
N GLY A 515 -28.96 0.58 6.90
CA GLY A 515 -29.10 1.16 5.55
C GLY A 515 -29.97 2.41 5.46
N ASN A 516 -29.99 3.25 6.49
CA ASN A 516 -30.78 4.49 6.54
C ASN A 516 -30.31 5.55 5.52
N THR A 517 -29.04 5.49 5.11
CA THR A 517 -28.40 6.35 4.13
C THR A 517 -27.92 5.50 2.96
N ALA A 518 -28.31 5.85 1.74
CA ALA A 518 -27.85 5.15 0.54
C ALA A 518 -26.47 5.65 0.09
N MET A 519 -25.58 4.73 -0.32
CA MET A 519 -24.26 5.07 -0.89
C MET A 519 -24.38 6.03 -2.08
N ALA A 520 -25.39 5.83 -2.94
CA ALA A 520 -25.65 6.70 -4.08
C ALA A 520 -25.96 8.15 -3.66
N THR A 521 -26.66 8.35 -2.54
CA THR A 521 -26.94 9.69 -1.99
C THR A 521 -25.66 10.36 -1.52
N LEU A 522 -24.79 9.64 -0.79
CA LEU A 522 -23.49 10.17 -0.37
C LEU A 522 -22.64 10.59 -1.58
N LEU A 523 -22.61 9.75 -2.63
CA LEU A 523 -21.88 10.03 -3.86
C LEU A 523 -22.45 11.22 -4.62
N GLN A 524 -23.78 11.35 -4.68
CA GLN A 524 -24.48 12.45 -5.34
C GLN A 524 -24.20 13.80 -4.64
N THR A 525 -24.22 13.83 -3.31
CA THR A 525 -23.87 15.02 -2.53
C THR A 525 -22.41 15.41 -2.79
N ALA A 526 -21.49 14.44 -2.74
CA ALA A 526 -20.07 14.68 -3.04
C ALA A 526 -19.84 15.18 -4.48
N LEU A 527 -20.52 14.60 -5.48
CA LEU A 527 -20.47 15.04 -6.86
C LEU A 527 -20.93 16.50 -7.00
N THR A 528 -22.07 16.84 -6.38
CA THR A 528 -22.62 18.19 -6.39
C THR A 528 -21.62 19.20 -5.84
N ASP A 529 -21.04 18.91 -4.67
CA ASP A 529 -20.04 19.78 -4.03
C ASP A 529 -18.80 19.94 -4.91
N LYS A 530 -18.27 18.85 -5.48
CA LYS A 530 -17.06 18.90 -6.31
C LYS A 530 -17.30 19.58 -7.65
N PHE A 531 -18.49 19.44 -8.23
CA PHE A 531 -18.87 20.17 -9.44
C PHE A 531 -19.01 21.67 -9.19
N ASN A 532 -19.71 22.08 -8.13
CA ASN A 532 -19.92 23.49 -7.81
C ASN A 532 -18.61 24.23 -7.50
N ASN A 533 -17.60 23.52 -7.00
CA ASN A 533 -16.27 24.05 -6.71
C ASN A 533 -15.28 23.94 -7.89
N TYR A 534 -15.67 23.30 -9.00
CA TYR A 534 -14.78 23.14 -10.15
C TYR A 534 -14.58 24.47 -10.90
N GLN A 535 -13.33 24.74 -11.29
CA GLN A 535 -12.96 25.92 -12.08
C GLN A 535 -12.07 25.50 -13.24
N ALA A 536 -12.46 25.86 -14.47
CA ALA A 536 -11.61 25.66 -15.64
C ALA A 536 -10.33 26.53 -15.54
N PRO A 537 -9.16 26.05 -16.01
CA PRO A 537 -8.93 24.85 -16.85
C PRO A 537 -8.45 23.60 -16.07
N ALA A 538 -8.76 23.50 -14.77
CA ALA A 538 -8.33 22.38 -13.93
C ALA A 538 -8.78 21.02 -14.49
N ASN A 539 -8.17 19.92 -14.03
CA ASN A 539 -8.69 18.59 -14.37
C ASN A 539 -10.08 18.39 -13.74
N PRO A 540 -11.07 17.89 -14.47
CA PRO A 540 -12.45 17.75 -14.01
C PRO A 540 -12.61 16.51 -13.11
N ASN A 541 -11.88 16.47 -11.99
CA ASN A 541 -11.87 15.32 -11.06
C ASN A 541 -13.25 14.95 -10.52
N PHE A 542 -14.23 15.88 -10.51
CA PHE A 542 -15.60 15.56 -10.12
C PHE A 542 -16.24 14.49 -11.02
N LEU A 543 -15.82 14.36 -12.28
CA LEU A 543 -16.39 13.39 -13.23
C LEU A 543 -16.19 11.93 -12.78
N VAL A 544 -15.17 11.66 -11.98
CA VAL A 544 -14.94 10.31 -11.45
C VAL A 544 -16.05 9.90 -10.47
N LEU A 545 -16.73 10.86 -9.83
CA LEU A 545 -17.85 10.61 -8.93
C LEU A 545 -19.18 10.42 -9.69
N ASN A 546 -19.26 10.90 -10.93
CA ASN A 546 -20.43 10.72 -11.80
C ASN A 546 -20.45 9.34 -12.50
N GLY A 547 -19.30 8.65 -12.55
CA GLY A 547 -19.19 7.34 -13.21
C GLY A 547 -19.86 6.22 -12.42
N ALA A 548 -20.62 5.35 -13.11
CA ALA A 548 -21.24 4.17 -12.50
C ALA A 548 -20.22 3.24 -11.83
N GLN A 549 -18.98 3.23 -12.31
CA GLN A 549 -17.92 2.40 -11.74
C GLN A 549 -17.54 2.81 -10.31
N CYS A 550 -17.52 4.10 -9.99
CA CYS A 550 -17.19 4.58 -8.65
C CYS A 550 -18.20 4.07 -7.62
N LEU A 551 -19.50 4.14 -7.95
CA LEU A 551 -20.56 3.58 -7.10
C LEU A 551 -20.43 2.06 -6.97
N THR A 552 -20.11 1.37 -8.08
CA THR A 552 -19.94 -0.09 -8.11
C THR A 552 -18.80 -0.52 -7.19
N ASP A 553 -17.65 0.15 -7.28
CA ASP A 553 -16.49 -0.12 -6.43
C ASP A 553 -16.85 0.10 -4.94
N LEU A 554 -17.44 1.25 -4.60
CA LEU A 554 -17.81 1.57 -3.20
C LEU A 554 -18.85 0.59 -2.62
N LEU A 555 -19.85 0.19 -3.41
CA LEU A 555 -20.83 -0.82 -3.01
C LEU A 555 -20.20 -2.21 -2.86
N ALA A 556 -19.11 -2.48 -3.57
CA ALA A 556 -18.33 -3.71 -3.43
C ALA A 556 -17.26 -3.64 -2.32
N LEU A 557 -17.26 -2.59 -1.46
CA LEU A 557 -16.21 -2.34 -0.47
C LEU A 557 -14.81 -2.07 -1.06
N ASP A 558 -14.72 -1.81 -2.37
CA ASP A 558 -13.48 -1.38 -2.99
C ASP A 558 -13.30 0.13 -2.85
N ILE A 559 -12.05 0.55 -2.68
CA ILE A 559 -11.67 1.95 -2.85
C ILE A 559 -11.48 2.20 -4.35
N PRO A 560 -12.23 3.15 -4.96
CA PRO A 560 -12.09 3.47 -6.37
C PRO A 560 -10.65 3.83 -6.74
N ILE A 561 -10.17 3.27 -7.85
CA ILE A 561 -8.82 3.50 -8.36
C ILE A 561 -8.88 3.90 -9.83
N TYR A 562 -7.99 4.82 -10.21
CA TYR A 562 -7.95 5.39 -11.56
C TYR A 562 -6.54 5.33 -12.12
N TYR A 563 -6.48 5.25 -13.43
CA TYR A 563 -5.25 5.06 -14.17
C TYR A 563 -5.12 6.07 -15.30
N TYR A 564 -3.89 6.31 -15.70
CA TYR A 564 -3.52 7.08 -16.86
C TYR A 564 -2.54 6.24 -17.69
N ARG A 565 -2.78 6.11 -18.99
CA ARG A 565 -1.82 5.46 -19.91
C ARG A 565 -0.95 6.53 -20.56
N VAL A 566 0.36 6.40 -20.44
CA VAL A 566 1.34 7.30 -21.06
C VAL A 566 1.07 7.41 -22.55
N GLY A 567 0.90 8.64 -23.03
CA GLY A 567 0.53 8.95 -24.42
C GLY A 567 -0.94 9.34 -24.62
N MET A 568 -1.81 9.06 -23.66
CA MET A 568 -3.22 9.49 -23.70
C MET A 568 -3.43 10.88 -23.08
N GLN A 569 -4.65 11.42 -23.19
CA GLN A 569 -5.13 12.59 -22.44
C GLN A 569 -6.36 12.27 -21.58
N ASP A 570 -6.76 11.01 -21.50
CA ASP A 570 -7.90 10.55 -20.70
C ASP A 570 -7.43 9.61 -19.60
N ILE A 571 -8.27 9.46 -18.57
CA ILE A 571 -8.04 8.53 -17.47
C ILE A 571 -8.98 7.33 -17.58
N LEU A 572 -8.59 6.24 -16.93
CA LEU A 572 -9.31 4.97 -16.89
C LEU A 572 -9.82 4.70 -15.48
N ASP A 573 -10.98 4.06 -15.38
CA ASP A 573 -11.54 3.57 -14.12
C ASP A 573 -10.92 2.23 -13.69
N SER A 574 -11.44 1.64 -12.61
CA SER A 574 -10.94 0.38 -12.04
C SER A 574 -11.22 -0.85 -12.90
N ASP A 575 -12.10 -0.75 -13.90
CA ASP A 575 -12.34 -1.75 -14.94
C ASP A 575 -11.54 -1.47 -16.22
N GLY A 576 -10.79 -0.37 -16.24
CA GLY A 576 -9.96 0.05 -17.36
C GLY A 576 -10.73 0.74 -18.48
N ASN A 577 -12.00 1.10 -18.26
CA ASN A 577 -12.79 1.90 -19.20
C ASN A 577 -12.39 3.37 -19.08
N GLN A 578 -12.48 4.10 -20.18
CA GLN A 578 -12.27 5.54 -20.16
C GLN A 578 -13.37 6.25 -19.34
N VAL A 579 -12.95 7.13 -18.42
CA VAL A 579 -13.86 8.02 -17.71
C VAL A 579 -14.45 9.02 -18.71
N GLN A 580 -15.77 8.98 -18.88
CA GLN A 580 -16.46 9.78 -19.87
C GLN A 580 -16.62 11.24 -19.44
N ILE A 581 -16.61 12.14 -20.42
CA ILE A 581 -16.95 13.57 -20.26
C ILE A 581 -18.30 13.79 -20.92
N PRO A 582 -19.42 13.61 -20.19
CA PRO A 582 -20.75 13.77 -20.76
C PRO A 582 -21.05 15.25 -21.03
N ALA A 583 -22.00 15.54 -21.92
CA ALA A 583 -22.46 16.91 -22.16
C ALA A 583 -23.16 17.52 -20.93
N THR A 584 -23.87 16.68 -20.16
CA THR A 584 -24.56 17.06 -18.93
C THR A 584 -24.35 16.04 -17.82
N ILE A 585 -24.48 16.49 -16.57
CA ILE A 585 -24.53 15.63 -15.38
C ILE A 585 -25.76 15.97 -14.55
N GLN A 586 -26.15 15.06 -13.66
CA GLN A 586 -27.19 15.30 -12.65
C GLN A 586 -26.53 15.68 -11.32
N ILE A 587 -26.90 16.83 -10.76
CA ILE A 587 -26.46 17.28 -9.43
C ILE A 587 -27.65 17.70 -8.58
N ASP A 588 -27.48 17.74 -7.26
CA ASP A 588 -28.48 18.27 -6.35
C ASP A 588 -28.58 19.80 -6.50
N ASN A 589 -29.81 20.34 -6.43
CA ASN A 589 -30.01 21.78 -6.32
C ASN A 589 -29.95 22.23 -4.85
N ASN A 590 -29.85 23.55 -4.63
CA ASN A 590 -29.71 24.13 -3.28
C ASN A 590 -31.04 24.20 -2.49
N ASN A 591 -32.15 23.65 -3.02
CA ASN A 591 -33.46 23.75 -2.36
C ASN A 591 -33.67 22.56 -1.41
N PRO A 592 -34.10 22.73 -0.16
CA PRO A 592 -34.44 21.60 0.71
C PRO A 592 -35.90 21.13 0.48
N PRO A 593 -36.17 19.82 0.26
CA PRO A 593 -35.21 18.73 0.03
C PRO A 593 -34.58 18.82 -1.36
N PRO A 594 -33.26 18.53 -1.51
CA PRO A 594 -32.54 18.68 -2.76
C PRO A 594 -33.19 17.84 -3.87
N ALA A 595 -33.59 18.51 -4.95
CA ALA A 595 -34.02 17.85 -6.17
C ALA A 595 -32.86 17.83 -7.17
N THR A 596 -32.72 16.73 -7.91
CA THR A 596 -31.68 16.62 -8.93
C THR A 596 -32.00 17.50 -10.14
N VAL A 597 -31.02 18.24 -10.63
CA VAL A 597 -31.08 19.08 -11.84
C VAL A 597 -30.00 18.68 -12.83
N GLN A 598 -30.28 18.80 -14.12
CA GLN A 598 -29.27 18.63 -15.16
C GLN A 598 -28.42 19.90 -15.28
N GLN A 599 -27.11 19.74 -15.25
CA GLN A 599 -26.14 20.82 -15.45
C GLN A 599 -25.22 20.51 -16.62
N ASN A 600 -24.90 21.54 -17.41
CA ASN A 600 -23.96 21.42 -18.50
C ASN A 600 -22.54 21.26 -17.98
N VAL A 601 -21.80 20.29 -18.52
CA VAL A 601 -20.38 20.12 -18.23
C VAL A 601 -19.59 20.97 -19.22
N ASN A 602 -19.17 22.16 -18.78
CA ASN A 602 -18.31 23.03 -19.60
C ASN A 602 -16.90 23.08 -19.03
N ILE A 603 -16.04 22.18 -19.50
CA ILE A 603 -14.62 22.12 -19.08
C ILE A 603 -13.68 22.80 -20.09
N GLY A 604 -14.21 23.30 -21.23
CA GLY A 604 -13.44 23.95 -22.29
C GLY A 604 -12.58 23.03 -23.17
N ARG A 605 -12.71 21.71 -23.04
CA ARG A 605 -12.00 20.69 -23.83
C ARG A 605 -12.77 19.36 -23.89
N ASN A 606 -12.34 18.46 -24.78
CA ASN A 606 -12.94 17.12 -24.96
C ASN A 606 -12.15 15.98 -24.28
N THR A 607 -11.06 16.31 -23.57
CA THR A 607 -10.17 15.34 -22.91
C THR A 607 -10.11 15.59 -21.40
N PHE A 608 -9.88 14.55 -20.62
CA PHE A 608 -9.85 14.68 -19.16
C PHE A 608 -8.65 15.51 -18.69
N LEU A 609 -7.46 15.24 -19.24
CA LEU A 609 -6.22 15.94 -18.98
C LEU A 609 -6.00 17.02 -20.04
N ALA A 610 -5.43 18.16 -19.62
CA ALA A 610 -5.13 19.28 -20.50
C ALA A 610 -4.09 18.93 -21.58
N ASN A 611 -3.09 18.14 -21.19
CA ASN A 611 -1.93 17.76 -21.98
C ASN A 611 -1.58 16.30 -21.70
N ILE A 612 -0.73 15.71 -22.53
CA ILE A 612 -0.09 14.42 -22.27
C ILE A 612 1.00 14.65 -21.20
N PRO A 613 0.81 14.23 -19.93
CA PRO A 613 1.64 14.69 -18.83
C PRO A 613 3.14 14.40 -18.98
N PRO A 614 3.61 13.20 -19.34
CA PRO A 614 5.05 12.92 -19.32
C PRO A 614 5.87 13.81 -20.27
N PHE A 615 5.39 14.12 -21.47
CA PHE A 615 6.14 14.95 -22.43
C PHE A 615 6.01 16.44 -22.12
N ALA A 616 4.79 16.91 -21.88
CA ALA A 616 4.54 18.33 -21.68
C ALA A 616 4.96 18.84 -20.29
N ILE A 617 4.93 17.97 -19.28
CA ILE A 617 5.22 18.32 -17.89
C ILE A 617 6.62 17.84 -17.51
N ILE A 618 6.90 16.55 -17.61
CA ILE A 618 8.18 16.01 -17.11
C ILE A 618 9.34 16.36 -18.05
N GLN A 619 9.25 15.94 -19.32
CA GLN A 619 10.33 16.17 -20.28
C GLN A 619 10.54 17.67 -20.56
N ALA A 620 9.47 18.39 -20.90
CA ALA A 620 9.56 19.78 -21.28
C ALA A 620 9.82 20.73 -20.09
N GLN A 621 9.16 20.54 -18.94
CA GLN A 621 9.23 21.51 -17.83
C GLN A 621 10.24 21.12 -16.75
N GLN A 622 10.53 19.84 -16.53
CA GLN A 622 11.42 19.44 -15.44
C GLN A 622 12.81 19.02 -15.92
N LEU A 623 12.91 18.27 -17.02
CA LEU A 623 14.20 17.79 -17.54
C LEU A 623 14.95 18.82 -18.38
N ASN A 624 14.29 19.48 -19.34
CA ASN A 624 14.96 20.47 -20.20
C ASN A 624 15.53 21.67 -19.42
N ILE A 625 14.96 21.97 -18.24
CA ILE A 625 15.48 22.98 -17.33
C ILE A 625 16.88 22.61 -16.81
N LEU A 626 17.19 21.33 -16.63
CA LEU A 626 18.48 20.88 -16.08
C LEU A 626 19.67 21.26 -16.97
N THR A 627 19.47 21.32 -18.29
CA THR A 627 20.52 21.69 -19.26
C THR A 627 20.69 23.20 -19.44
N THR A 628 19.81 24.02 -18.87
CA THR A 628 19.90 25.49 -18.94
C THR A 628 20.52 26.02 -17.65
N PRO A 629 21.76 26.56 -17.65
CA PRO A 629 22.50 26.84 -16.39
C PRO A 629 21.74 27.70 -15.37
N LEU A 630 21.10 28.79 -15.82
CA LEU A 630 20.34 29.68 -14.95
C LEU A 630 19.08 28.99 -14.40
N LEU A 631 18.30 28.33 -15.26
CA LEU A 631 17.06 27.65 -14.84
C LEU A 631 17.35 26.45 -13.93
N PHE A 632 18.42 25.71 -14.19
CA PHE A 632 18.90 24.64 -13.31
C PHE A 632 19.19 25.16 -11.91
N LEU A 633 19.94 26.27 -11.80
CA LEU A 633 20.27 26.86 -10.50
C LEU A 633 19.01 27.35 -9.77
N GLN A 634 18.09 27.99 -10.48
CA GLN A 634 16.81 28.45 -9.92
C GLN A 634 15.97 27.28 -9.41
N ARG A 635 15.82 26.20 -10.19
CA ARG A 635 15.06 25.01 -9.79
C ARG A 635 15.71 24.30 -8.60
N LYS A 636 17.03 24.11 -8.64
CA LYS A 636 17.79 23.50 -7.54
C LYS A 636 17.60 24.29 -6.24
N LEU A 637 17.72 25.61 -6.29
CA LEU A 637 17.53 26.49 -5.14
C LEU A 637 16.09 26.45 -4.62
N ALA A 638 15.09 26.52 -5.50
CA ALA A 638 13.68 26.46 -5.11
C ALA A 638 13.34 25.15 -4.38
N LEU A 639 13.77 24.00 -4.93
CA LEU A 639 13.55 22.70 -4.30
C LEU A 639 14.35 22.53 -3.01
N SER A 640 15.61 22.99 -2.97
CA SER A 640 16.44 22.98 -1.76
C SER A 640 15.80 23.81 -0.64
N ASN A 641 15.28 25.00 -0.93
CA ASN A 641 14.55 25.81 0.03
C ASN A 641 13.28 25.07 0.51
N SER A 642 12.50 24.47 -0.41
CA SER A 642 11.31 23.71 -0.01
C SER A 642 11.62 22.51 0.89
N ILE A 643 12.77 21.86 0.70
CA ILE A 643 13.24 20.78 1.59
C ILE A 643 13.48 21.31 3.00
N SER A 644 14.15 22.45 3.14
CA SER A 644 14.39 23.09 4.44
C SER A 644 13.08 23.52 5.09
N ASP A 645 12.20 24.21 4.34
CA ASP A 645 10.88 24.65 4.84
C ASP A 645 10.03 23.45 5.32
N GLY A 646 9.96 22.39 4.52
CA GLY A 646 9.19 21.18 4.88
C GLY A 646 9.78 20.39 6.06
N LEU A 647 11.10 20.51 6.31
CA LEU A 647 11.72 19.91 7.50
C LEU A 647 11.45 20.74 8.76
N ASP A 648 11.49 22.07 8.66
CA ASP A 648 11.19 22.97 9.78
C ASP A 648 9.74 22.81 10.29
N ASP A 649 8.78 22.70 9.37
CA ASP A 649 7.37 22.44 9.71
C ASP A 649 7.17 21.07 10.39
N ALA A 650 8.05 20.12 10.09
CA ALA A 650 8.02 18.75 10.59
C ALA A 650 8.71 18.51 11.94
N ILE A 651 9.35 19.52 12.55
CA ILE A 651 10.06 19.42 13.85
C ILE A 651 9.10 19.08 15.03
N LYS A 652 7.79 18.92 14.78
CA LYS A 652 6.79 18.57 15.79
C LYS A 652 6.80 17.12 16.29
N ASN A 653 7.70 16.25 15.82
CA ASN A 653 7.83 14.90 16.35
C ASN A 653 8.84 14.83 17.50
N PRO A 654 8.39 14.75 18.78
CA PRO A 654 9.31 14.65 19.90
C PRO A 654 10.22 13.42 19.75
N THR A 655 11.36 13.44 20.42
CA THR A 655 12.20 12.25 20.68
C THR A 655 11.36 11.16 21.37
N LEU A 656 10.57 10.46 20.58
CA LEU A 656 9.71 9.36 21.01
C LEU A 656 10.62 8.19 21.31
N VAL A 657 10.70 7.89 22.60
CA VAL A 657 11.30 6.68 23.13
C VAL A 657 10.21 5.62 23.05
N ILE A 658 10.30 4.71 22.09
CA ILE A 658 9.30 3.66 21.92
C ILE A 658 9.75 2.45 22.74
N PRO A 659 8.93 1.95 23.69
CA PRO A 659 9.16 0.68 24.35
C PRO A 659 9.32 -0.41 23.30
N ILE A 660 10.39 -1.15 23.41
CA ILE A 660 10.53 -2.37 22.63
C ILE A 660 9.66 -3.42 23.35
N ASN A 661 8.36 -3.46 23.02
CA ASN A 661 7.39 -4.31 23.71
C ASN A 661 7.74 -5.81 23.59
N ASN A 662 7.50 -6.53 24.69
CA ASN A 662 7.76 -7.96 24.95
C ASN A 662 7.04 -8.93 24.02
#